data_AF-A0A1W9WM39-F1
#
_entry.id   AF-A0A1W9WM39-F1
#
_cell.length_a   1.000
_cell.length_b   1.000
_cell.length_c   1.000
_cell.angle_alpha   90.00
_cell.angle_beta   90.00
_cell.angle_gamma   90.00
#
_symmetry.space_group_name_H-M   'P 1'
#
loop_
_entity.id
_entity.type
_entity.pdbx_description
1 polymer ?
#
loop_
_entity_poly.entity_id
_entity_poly.type
_entity_poly.pdbx_seq_one_letter_code
_entity_poly.pdbx_strand_id
1 'polypeptide(L)'
;MGGFRTLVEIERTLEQLTKTFPNIVSKKFSIGKSYEGREIWAIRLSDHPNVYEPTEPTVWFDALHHAREAMSGESLLLFADWLVNHYGTDPTVTRLIDSRNILLIPCVNPDGYEYNRQQHPNGGGLWRKNRRHNGNNSYGVDLNRNYGWEWRADSNDPNGDDYQGVAPFSEPETAAIRDLLAQQTPSLSVSVHSYGNEWMYPWGYSALPTPDDEIFRGYAAKIVATNGYTTDTAWNLYGMTRGGSDDYHYGMYNSLAFTVEVGNFADGFWPSPARIEALFKAVQPGYRMIAQWAAGAYADVLSPLWTELQGNGDKWFDAGEIWALRLPIKNEGVLPLNAEVSVSSRTPAITTEGGRVTVSVAPRQQTLTQPIKFHFTEMIDSETPYVLDVAINYEGVVSSEPLKIGLGQPRILLFDEMETADFGWIMGLAAQTSVGKPVPVSEGALCWTATAASENIEGTRWLTSPLFRAEGLQHLELEYRRVHLGGAPVLVQVSNDNGVSWATLEEVENLEQWTTVRFHLEDYLALSEQMRVRLRTKDGANDNVTSACIDDFRLRTHSHLPTLAVWGELVPGGWVRIFLDGAAQVAAEVFWSLETSTAQSFPNIEGAVYLAGNIQPLFKGMTNKNGQISWLLQLPEQLSRQTVYLQALLDHDGKPYVSRLAKVRFE
;
A
#
# COMPACT_ATOMS: atom_id res chain seq x y z
N MET A 1 -25.83 -23.23 5.35
CA MET A 1 -25.20 -22.14 6.11
C MET A 1 -24.67 -21.06 5.16
N GLY A 2 -25.38 -20.73 4.07
CA GLY A 2 -24.96 -19.66 3.16
C GLY A 2 -23.55 -19.81 2.59
N GLY A 3 -23.05 -21.04 2.38
CA GLY A 3 -21.67 -21.30 1.95
C GLY A 3 -20.64 -21.42 3.07
N PHE A 4 -20.98 -21.06 4.31
CA PHE A 4 -20.10 -21.18 5.48
C PHE A 4 -20.15 -22.59 6.10
N ARG A 5 -19.06 -22.99 6.77
CA ARG A 5 -18.98 -24.28 7.47
C ARG A 5 -19.93 -24.35 8.67
N THR A 6 -20.75 -25.40 8.74
CA THR A 6 -21.49 -25.78 9.95
C THR A 6 -20.54 -26.11 11.11
N LEU A 7 -21.03 -26.12 12.36
CA LEU A 7 -20.19 -26.48 13.51
C LEU A 7 -19.49 -27.85 13.33
N VAL A 8 -20.20 -28.84 12.79
CA VAL A 8 -19.65 -30.17 12.46
C VAL A 8 -18.55 -30.09 11.39
N GLU A 9 -18.69 -29.21 10.41
CA GLU A 9 -17.67 -29.00 9.38
C GLU A 9 -16.46 -28.24 9.92
N ILE A 10 -16.64 -27.25 10.81
CA ILE A 10 -15.54 -26.60 11.54
C ILE A 10 -14.73 -27.67 12.29
N GLU A 11 -15.40 -28.51 13.10
CA GLU A 11 -14.74 -29.58 13.84
C GLU A 11 -13.97 -30.55 12.94
N ARG A 12 -14.58 -30.94 11.81
CA ARG A 12 -13.94 -31.82 10.83
C ARG A 12 -12.73 -31.15 10.19
N THR A 13 -12.79 -29.84 9.89
CA THR A 13 -11.67 -29.09 9.34
C THR A 13 -10.50 -29.06 10.33
N LEU A 14 -10.75 -28.83 11.63
CA LEU A 14 -9.69 -28.88 12.65
C LEU A 14 -9.03 -30.27 12.74
N GLU A 15 -9.83 -31.34 12.68
CA GLU A 15 -9.34 -32.72 12.65
C GLU A 15 -8.53 -33.03 11.39
N GLN A 16 -8.97 -32.51 10.24
CA GLN A 16 -8.27 -32.66 8.96
C GLN A 16 -6.92 -31.96 8.97
N LEU A 17 -6.84 -30.72 9.48
CA LEU A 17 -5.58 -29.99 9.63
C LEU A 17 -4.61 -30.77 10.53
N THR A 18 -5.08 -31.24 11.69
CA THR A 18 -4.29 -32.09 12.60
C THR A 18 -3.75 -33.33 11.88
N LYS A 19 -4.63 -34.04 11.15
CA LYS A 19 -4.27 -35.30 10.49
C LYS A 19 -3.30 -35.10 9.34
N THR A 20 -3.41 -33.99 8.62
CA THR A 20 -2.63 -33.70 7.41
C THR A 20 -1.27 -33.11 7.77
N PHE A 21 -1.22 -32.30 8.83
CA PHE A 21 -0.03 -31.58 9.27
C PHE A 21 0.30 -31.84 10.76
N PRO A 22 0.43 -33.11 11.21
CA PRO A 22 0.53 -33.46 12.62
C PRO A 22 1.80 -32.96 13.32
N ASN A 23 2.82 -32.60 12.55
CA ASN A 23 4.09 -32.08 13.06
C ASN A 23 4.00 -30.59 13.39
N ILE A 24 3.02 -29.87 12.82
CA ILE A 24 2.90 -28.41 12.98
C ILE A 24 1.51 -27.95 13.45
N VAL A 25 0.55 -28.87 13.57
CA VAL A 25 -0.81 -28.62 14.07
C VAL A 25 -1.12 -29.57 15.21
N SER A 26 -1.64 -29.02 16.31
CA SER A 26 -1.97 -29.78 17.50
C SER A 26 -3.20 -30.64 17.25
N LYS A 27 -3.38 -31.71 18.04
CA LYS A 27 -4.74 -32.24 18.18
C LYS A 27 -5.67 -31.13 18.64
N LYS A 28 -6.89 -31.04 18.08
CA LYS A 28 -7.91 -30.14 18.63
C LYS A 28 -8.11 -30.45 20.10
N PHE A 29 -8.16 -29.42 20.94
CA PHE A 29 -8.39 -29.55 22.37
C PHE A 29 -9.52 -28.62 22.78
N SER A 30 -10.29 -29.06 23.77
CA SER A 30 -11.38 -28.26 24.31
C SER A 30 -10.84 -27.28 25.33
N ILE A 31 -11.27 -26.03 25.24
CA ILE A 31 -10.97 -24.98 26.22
C ILE A 31 -12.04 -24.90 27.32
N GLY A 32 -13.15 -25.61 27.14
CA GLY A 32 -14.32 -25.56 28.00
C GLY A 32 -15.57 -25.99 27.23
N LYS A 33 -16.72 -25.94 27.90
CA LYS A 33 -18.01 -26.26 27.30
C LYS A 33 -18.91 -25.04 27.27
N SER A 34 -19.73 -24.92 26.23
CA SER A 34 -20.81 -23.95 26.15
C SER A 34 -21.95 -24.25 27.13
N TYR A 35 -22.93 -23.35 27.21
CA TYR A 35 -24.10 -23.52 28.07
C TYR A 35 -24.90 -24.81 27.79
N GLU A 36 -25.07 -25.19 26.52
CA GLU A 36 -25.74 -26.43 26.10
C GLU A 36 -24.79 -27.64 26.07
N GLY A 37 -23.55 -27.49 26.53
CA GLY A 37 -22.59 -28.58 26.73
C GLY A 37 -21.76 -28.99 25.51
N ARG A 38 -21.71 -28.16 24.46
CA ARG A 38 -20.83 -28.37 23.29
C ARG A 38 -19.40 -27.96 23.64
N GLU A 39 -18.43 -28.69 23.12
CA GLU A 39 -17.02 -28.35 23.31
C GLU A 39 -16.67 -27.06 22.56
N ILE A 40 -15.88 -26.20 23.20
CA ILE A 40 -15.30 -25.01 22.57
C ILE A 40 -13.90 -25.40 22.12
N TRP A 41 -13.74 -25.63 20.82
CA TRP A 41 -12.52 -26.21 20.26
C TRP A 41 -11.46 -25.16 19.94
N ALA A 42 -10.21 -25.49 20.23
CA ALA A 42 -9.03 -24.76 19.80
C ALA A 42 -8.02 -25.68 19.12
N ILE A 43 -7.15 -25.10 18.30
CA ILE A 43 -5.93 -25.73 17.79
C ILE A 43 -4.73 -24.81 18.01
N ARG A 44 -3.53 -25.40 18.10
CA ARG A 44 -2.25 -24.68 18.12
C ARG A 44 -1.45 -25.03 16.87
N LEU A 45 -0.86 -24.03 16.24
CA LEU A 45 0.19 -24.20 15.24
C LEU A 45 1.53 -23.76 15.87
N SER A 46 2.53 -24.65 15.81
CA SER A 46 3.89 -24.52 16.39
C SER A 46 4.74 -25.70 15.87
N ASP A 47 6.07 -25.66 15.96
CA ASP A 47 6.94 -26.83 15.69
C ASP A 47 6.81 -27.96 16.73
N HIS A 48 6.36 -27.65 17.94
CA HIS A 48 5.97 -28.62 18.98
C HIS A 48 4.48 -28.51 19.33
N PRO A 49 3.57 -28.72 18.37
CA PRO A 49 2.20 -28.22 18.48
C PRO A 49 1.37 -28.89 19.59
N ASN A 50 1.76 -30.09 20.03
CA ASN A 50 1.05 -30.83 21.09
C ASN A 50 1.52 -30.44 22.52
N VAL A 51 2.50 -29.56 22.66
CA VAL A 51 2.99 -29.03 23.93
C VAL A 51 2.87 -27.50 23.90
N TYR A 52 2.58 -26.89 25.05
CA TYR A 52 2.65 -25.43 25.17
C TYR A 52 4.05 -25.07 25.64
N GLU A 53 4.77 -24.25 24.87
CA GLU A 53 6.12 -23.80 25.21
C GLU A 53 6.12 -22.31 25.57
N PRO A 54 6.11 -21.95 26.87
CA PRO A 54 5.97 -20.54 27.30
C PRO A 54 7.12 -19.63 26.88
N THR A 55 8.24 -20.20 26.44
CA THR A 55 9.39 -19.46 25.87
C THR A 55 9.10 -18.93 24.47
N GLU A 56 8.14 -19.55 23.76
CA GLU A 56 7.65 -19.06 22.49
C GLU A 56 6.47 -18.11 22.70
N PRO A 57 6.53 -16.89 22.15
CA PRO A 57 5.42 -15.95 22.20
C PRO A 57 4.11 -16.57 21.72
N THR A 58 3.04 -16.33 22.46
CA THR A 58 1.68 -16.75 22.08
C THR A 58 1.01 -15.66 21.26
N VAL A 59 0.42 -16.06 20.13
CA VAL A 59 -0.46 -15.22 19.31
C VAL A 59 -1.84 -15.82 19.37
N TRP A 60 -2.85 -14.99 19.61
CA TRP A 60 -4.21 -15.45 19.85
C TRP A 60 -5.16 -14.96 18.77
N PHE A 61 -5.98 -15.86 18.23
CA PHE A 61 -7.12 -15.50 17.40
C PHE A 61 -8.36 -16.26 17.85
N ASP A 62 -9.45 -15.53 18.06
CA ASP A 62 -10.76 -16.12 18.30
C ASP A 62 -11.83 -15.50 17.40
N ALA A 63 -12.96 -16.18 17.29
CA ALA A 63 -14.06 -15.77 16.42
C ALA A 63 -15.42 -16.29 16.91
N LEU A 64 -16.48 -15.75 16.32
CA LEU A 64 -17.87 -16.11 16.63
C LEU A 64 -18.22 -15.96 18.12
N HIS A 65 -17.80 -14.86 18.76
CA HIS A 65 -18.44 -14.43 20.01
C HIS A 65 -19.93 -14.16 19.76
N HIS A 66 -20.23 -13.50 18.64
CA HIS A 66 -21.58 -13.36 18.15
C HIS A 66 -21.90 -14.41 17.08
N ALA A 67 -23.01 -15.11 17.28
CA ALA A 67 -23.40 -16.27 16.48
C ALA A 67 -23.79 -15.97 15.03
N ARG A 68 -24.09 -14.72 14.69
CA ARG A 68 -24.49 -14.32 13.33
C ARG A 68 -23.30 -14.03 12.41
N GLU A 69 -22.09 -13.98 12.96
CA GLU A 69 -20.90 -13.41 12.30
C GLU A 69 -20.07 -14.48 11.59
N ALA A 70 -20.69 -15.25 10.69
CA ALA A 70 -20.11 -16.47 10.12
C ALA A 70 -18.75 -16.27 9.42
N MET A 71 -18.54 -15.09 8.83
CA MET A 71 -17.28 -14.75 8.17
C MET A 71 -16.09 -14.71 9.14
N SER A 72 -16.33 -14.38 10.42
CA SER A 72 -15.26 -14.34 11.43
C SER A 72 -14.57 -15.71 11.57
N GLY A 73 -15.33 -16.74 11.93
CA GLY A 73 -14.82 -18.10 12.11
C GLY A 73 -14.29 -18.72 10.82
N GLU A 74 -14.96 -18.45 9.69
CA GLU A 74 -14.50 -18.90 8.38
C GLU A 74 -13.13 -18.31 8.02
N SER A 75 -12.90 -17.02 8.28
CA SER A 75 -11.61 -16.38 8.01
C SER A 75 -10.45 -16.97 8.81
N LEU A 76 -10.69 -17.39 10.06
CA LEU A 76 -9.66 -18.05 10.88
C LEU A 76 -9.34 -19.47 10.41
N LEU A 77 -10.34 -20.22 9.94
CA LEU A 77 -10.11 -21.54 9.35
C LEU A 77 -9.31 -21.45 8.05
N LEU A 78 -9.61 -20.44 7.21
CA LEU A 78 -8.84 -20.13 6.01
C LEU A 78 -7.42 -19.66 6.35
N PHE A 79 -7.24 -18.91 7.45
CA PHE A 79 -5.91 -18.51 7.91
C PHE A 79 -5.07 -19.71 8.36
N ALA A 80 -5.66 -20.63 9.13
CA ALA A 80 -5.00 -21.88 9.53
C ALA A 80 -4.56 -22.71 8.32
N ASP A 81 -5.46 -22.89 7.35
CA ASP A 81 -5.17 -23.60 6.09
C ASP A 81 -4.08 -22.89 5.27
N TRP A 82 -4.14 -21.56 5.19
CA TRP A 82 -3.12 -20.77 4.52
C TRP A 82 -1.74 -20.95 5.16
N LEU A 83 -1.63 -20.88 6.49
CA LEU A 83 -0.37 -21.07 7.20
C LEU A 83 0.25 -22.44 6.93
N VAL A 84 -0.52 -23.52 7.07
CA VAL A 84 0.03 -24.88 6.88
C VAL A 84 0.44 -25.16 5.44
N ASN A 85 -0.26 -24.60 4.44
CA ASN A 85 0.08 -24.78 3.03
C ASN A 85 1.29 -23.94 2.58
N HIS A 86 1.68 -22.93 3.35
CA HIS A 86 2.87 -22.09 3.07
C HIS A 86 4.06 -22.43 3.98
N TYR A 87 3.90 -23.37 4.92
CA TYR A 87 5.00 -23.87 5.75
C TYR A 87 6.04 -24.61 4.90
N GLY A 88 7.32 -24.29 5.10
CA GLY A 88 8.44 -24.83 4.34
C GLY A 88 8.65 -24.22 2.94
N THR A 89 7.75 -23.32 2.50
CA THR A 89 7.86 -22.62 1.21
C THR A 89 7.96 -21.11 1.35
N ASP A 90 7.14 -20.48 2.22
CA ASP A 90 7.31 -19.09 2.62
C ASP A 90 8.21 -19.04 3.88
N PRO A 91 9.41 -18.42 3.80
CA PRO A 91 10.33 -18.33 4.95
C PRO A 91 9.73 -17.61 6.16
N THR A 92 8.83 -16.65 5.92
CA THR A 92 8.13 -15.95 7.00
C THR A 92 7.17 -16.90 7.70
N VAL A 93 6.34 -17.63 6.96
CA VAL A 93 5.35 -18.55 7.54
C VAL A 93 6.05 -19.67 8.28
N THR A 94 7.14 -20.18 7.71
CA THR A 94 8.01 -21.17 8.35
C THR A 94 8.50 -20.65 9.70
N ARG A 95 9.06 -19.43 9.74
CA ARG A 95 9.46 -18.78 11.00
C ARG A 95 8.31 -18.65 11.99
N LEU A 96 7.13 -18.24 11.54
CA LEU A 96 5.97 -18.05 12.41
C LEU A 96 5.58 -19.36 13.11
N ILE A 97 5.58 -20.48 12.40
CA ILE A 97 5.26 -21.78 12.98
C ILE A 97 6.42 -22.29 13.85
N ASP A 98 7.66 -22.11 13.42
CA ASP A 98 8.85 -22.61 14.14
C ASP A 98 9.21 -21.82 15.42
N SER A 99 8.45 -20.79 15.78
CA SER A 99 8.83 -19.93 16.90
C SER A 99 7.67 -19.39 17.73
N ARG A 100 6.42 -19.77 17.45
CA ARG A 100 5.23 -19.25 18.13
C ARG A 100 4.28 -20.36 18.53
N ASN A 101 3.55 -20.07 19.60
CA ASN A 101 2.28 -20.71 19.87
C ASN A 101 1.16 -19.92 19.17
N ILE A 102 0.82 -20.24 17.92
CA ILE A 102 -0.34 -19.63 17.24
C ILE A 102 -1.61 -20.38 17.66
N LEU A 103 -2.42 -19.76 18.52
CA LEU A 103 -3.63 -20.34 19.08
C LEU A 103 -4.87 -19.84 18.35
N LEU A 104 -5.70 -20.75 17.84
CA LEU A 104 -6.91 -20.43 17.09
C LEU A 104 -8.15 -21.04 17.75
N ILE A 105 -9.15 -20.23 18.06
CA ILE A 105 -10.47 -20.62 18.58
C ILE A 105 -11.56 -20.17 17.58
N PRO A 106 -11.90 -20.98 16.57
CA PRO A 106 -12.75 -20.54 15.46
C PRO A 106 -14.23 -20.35 15.83
N CYS A 107 -14.67 -20.84 17.00
CA CYS A 107 -16.06 -20.73 17.42
C CYS A 107 -16.20 -20.67 18.94
N VAL A 108 -16.27 -19.45 19.51
CA VAL A 108 -16.47 -19.23 20.96
C VAL A 108 -17.92 -19.50 21.38
N ASN A 109 -18.89 -19.21 20.51
CA ASN A 109 -20.33 -19.39 20.75
C ASN A 109 -20.93 -20.53 19.92
N PRO A 110 -20.59 -21.82 20.19
CA PRO A 110 -21.06 -22.93 19.37
C PRO A 110 -22.58 -23.11 19.47
N ASP A 111 -23.21 -22.75 20.59
CA ASP A 111 -24.66 -22.91 20.77
C ASP A 111 -25.45 -21.91 19.94
N GLY A 112 -25.07 -20.63 19.99
CA GLY A 112 -25.72 -19.61 19.18
C GLY A 112 -25.50 -19.86 17.70
N TYR A 113 -24.30 -20.28 17.29
CA TYR A 113 -23.98 -20.57 15.90
C TYR A 113 -24.81 -21.75 15.37
N GLU A 114 -24.91 -22.82 16.16
CA GLU A 114 -25.73 -23.98 15.84
C GLU A 114 -27.23 -23.63 15.82
N TYR A 115 -27.68 -22.73 16.69
CA TYR A 115 -29.06 -22.22 16.65
C TYR A 115 -29.35 -21.51 15.32
N ASN A 116 -28.46 -20.62 14.84
CA ASN A 116 -28.61 -20.00 13.52
C ASN A 116 -28.65 -21.05 12.39
N ARG A 117 -27.82 -22.10 12.45
CA ARG A 117 -27.88 -23.22 11.49
C ARG A 117 -29.21 -23.94 11.50
N GLN A 118 -29.78 -24.19 12.67
CA GLN A 118 -31.04 -24.91 12.81
C GLN A 118 -32.24 -24.09 12.31
N GLN A 119 -32.28 -22.80 12.66
CA GLN A 119 -33.38 -21.92 12.24
C GLN A 119 -33.25 -21.47 10.78
N HIS A 120 -32.02 -21.29 10.29
CA HIS A 120 -31.71 -20.80 8.96
C HIS A 120 -30.67 -21.70 8.27
N PRO A 121 -31.03 -22.94 7.88
CA PRO A 121 -30.09 -23.92 7.33
C PRO A 121 -29.42 -23.47 6.04
N ASN A 122 -30.01 -22.50 5.32
CA ASN A 122 -29.46 -21.91 4.11
C ASN A 122 -28.63 -20.64 4.37
N GLY A 123 -28.41 -20.24 5.63
CA GLY A 123 -27.74 -18.99 6.01
C GLY A 123 -28.72 -17.85 6.31
N GLY A 124 -28.21 -16.73 6.85
CA GLY A 124 -29.00 -15.53 7.15
C GLY A 124 -29.57 -15.46 8.57
N GLY A 125 -29.18 -16.35 9.48
CA GLY A 125 -29.65 -16.31 10.86
C GLY A 125 -29.09 -15.12 11.65
N LEU A 126 -29.96 -14.33 12.27
CA LEU A 126 -29.57 -13.09 12.95
C LEU A 126 -29.40 -13.23 14.46
N TRP A 127 -29.39 -14.45 15.00
CA TRP A 127 -29.13 -14.67 16.43
C TRP A 127 -27.71 -14.23 16.78
N ARG A 128 -27.58 -13.35 17.77
CA ARG A 128 -26.30 -12.75 18.19
C ARG A 128 -25.70 -13.46 19.40
N LYS A 129 -26.47 -13.54 20.48
CA LYS A 129 -26.03 -13.94 21.83
C LYS A 129 -25.71 -15.44 21.94
N ASN A 130 -25.27 -15.92 23.11
CA ASN A 130 -25.27 -17.36 23.39
C ASN A 130 -26.71 -17.90 23.57
N ARG A 131 -26.87 -19.14 24.07
CA ARG A 131 -28.18 -19.80 24.23
C ARG A 131 -28.62 -20.02 25.69
N ARG A 132 -28.02 -19.31 26.64
CA ARG A 132 -28.43 -19.36 28.06
C ARG A 132 -29.93 -19.07 28.21
N HIS A 133 -30.66 -19.90 28.96
CA HIS A 133 -32.04 -19.60 29.34
C HIS A 133 -32.07 -18.71 30.59
N ASN A 134 -32.62 -17.50 30.49
CA ASN A 134 -32.55 -16.50 31.56
C ASN A 134 -33.66 -16.64 32.63
N GLY A 135 -34.55 -17.64 32.51
CA GLY A 135 -35.61 -17.91 33.50
C GLY A 135 -36.91 -17.10 33.30
N ASN A 136 -36.94 -16.19 32.33
CA ASN A 136 -38.08 -15.32 32.01
C ASN A 136 -38.50 -15.42 30.52
N ASN A 137 -38.33 -16.59 29.90
CA ASN A 137 -38.51 -16.84 28.46
C ASN A 137 -37.61 -16.03 27.51
N SER A 138 -36.69 -15.22 28.03
CA SER A 138 -35.60 -14.65 27.22
C SER A 138 -34.39 -15.59 27.19
N TYR A 139 -33.59 -15.45 26.14
CA TYR A 139 -32.41 -16.27 25.92
C TYR A 139 -31.21 -15.42 25.56
N GLY A 140 -30.05 -15.92 25.98
CA GLY A 140 -28.74 -15.46 25.57
C GLY A 140 -28.21 -14.27 26.37
N VAL A 141 -26.89 -14.26 26.50
CA VAL A 141 -26.04 -13.15 26.95
C VAL A 141 -25.09 -12.79 25.81
N ASP A 142 -24.83 -11.49 25.63
CA ASP A 142 -23.81 -11.02 24.70
C ASP A 142 -22.43 -11.36 25.29
N LEU A 143 -21.75 -12.33 24.68
CA LEU A 143 -20.43 -12.78 25.13
C LEU A 143 -19.41 -11.65 25.06
N ASN A 144 -19.51 -10.74 24.08
CA ASN A 144 -18.59 -9.59 23.96
C ASN A 144 -19.04 -8.39 24.82
N ARG A 145 -19.87 -8.63 25.83
CA ARG A 145 -20.16 -7.70 26.93
C ARG A 145 -20.00 -8.34 28.32
N ASN A 146 -19.58 -9.62 28.37
CA ASN A 146 -19.54 -10.42 29.58
C ASN A 146 -18.12 -10.57 30.16
N TYR A 147 -17.10 -9.93 29.60
CA TYR A 147 -15.73 -9.95 30.16
C TYR A 147 -15.59 -9.00 31.35
N GLY A 148 -14.60 -9.25 32.21
CA GLY A 148 -14.53 -8.62 33.54
C GLY A 148 -13.79 -7.29 33.67
N TRP A 149 -13.10 -6.80 32.63
CA TRP A 149 -12.39 -5.52 32.71
C TRP A 149 -13.37 -4.35 32.58
N GLU A 150 -13.43 -3.52 33.63
CA GLU A 150 -14.38 -2.39 33.71
C GLU A 150 -15.84 -2.78 33.43
N TRP A 151 -16.17 -4.04 33.71
CA TRP A 151 -17.53 -4.54 33.60
C TRP A 151 -18.45 -3.84 34.61
N ARG A 152 -19.62 -3.43 34.14
CA ARG A 152 -20.71 -2.93 34.97
C ARG A 152 -22.02 -3.46 34.43
N ALA A 153 -23.04 -3.48 35.28
CA ALA A 153 -24.39 -3.90 34.92
C ALA A 153 -25.15 -2.72 34.28
N ASP A 154 -24.72 -2.27 33.10
CA ASP A 154 -25.29 -1.10 32.40
C ASP A 154 -26.34 -1.52 31.34
N SER A 155 -26.12 -2.65 30.65
CA SER A 155 -27.08 -3.26 29.71
C SER A 155 -27.71 -4.52 30.32
N ASN A 156 -28.77 -4.32 31.11
CA ASN A 156 -29.38 -5.35 31.96
C ASN A 156 -30.70 -5.92 31.43
N ASP A 157 -31.20 -5.50 30.26
CA ASP A 157 -32.41 -6.08 29.68
C ASP A 157 -32.08 -7.45 29.06
N PRO A 158 -32.60 -8.57 29.59
CA PRO A 158 -32.33 -9.91 29.05
C PRO A 158 -32.79 -10.11 27.59
N ASN A 159 -33.65 -9.23 27.06
CA ASN A 159 -34.07 -9.23 25.66
C ASN A 159 -33.18 -8.38 24.75
N GLY A 160 -32.33 -7.52 25.30
CA GLY A 160 -31.39 -6.70 24.54
C GLY A 160 -30.32 -7.55 23.85
N ASP A 161 -29.91 -7.10 22.65
CA ASP A 161 -28.83 -7.72 21.88
C ASP A 161 -27.46 -7.60 22.58
N ASP A 162 -27.31 -6.60 23.46
CA ASP A 162 -26.11 -6.25 24.24
C ASP A 162 -26.21 -6.66 25.72
N TYR A 163 -27.17 -7.52 26.08
CA TYR A 163 -27.37 -7.96 27.47
C TYR A 163 -26.09 -8.57 28.04
N GLN A 164 -25.54 -7.97 29.11
CA GLN A 164 -24.19 -8.30 29.61
C GLN A 164 -24.14 -9.53 30.53
N GLY A 165 -25.28 -10.10 30.87
CA GLY A 165 -25.39 -11.15 31.88
C GLY A 165 -25.50 -10.60 33.30
N VAL A 166 -25.54 -11.52 34.27
CA VAL A 166 -25.80 -11.17 35.69
C VAL A 166 -24.53 -10.76 36.46
N ALA A 167 -23.36 -11.07 35.91
CA ALA A 167 -22.04 -10.82 36.47
C ALA A 167 -21.00 -10.98 35.34
N PRO A 168 -19.79 -10.41 35.46
CA PRO A 168 -18.72 -10.72 34.52
C PRO A 168 -18.39 -12.22 34.58
N PHE A 169 -18.14 -12.82 33.43
CA PHE A 169 -17.90 -14.26 33.27
C PHE A 169 -19.03 -15.14 33.82
N SER A 170 -20.28 -14.65 33.78
CA SER A 170 -21.46 -15.48 34.09
C SER A 170 -21.67 -16.59 33.08
N GLU A 171 -21.14 -16.42 31.87
CA GLU A 171 -21.28 -17.38 30.78
C GLU A 171 -20.10 -18.36 30.75
N PRO A 172 -20.37 -19.67 30.58
CA PRO A 172 -19.29 -20.66 30.54
C PRO A 172 -18.36 -20.46 29.34
N GLU A 173 -18.83 -19.86 28.25
CA GLU A 173 -18.02 -19.54 27.07
C GLU A 173 -16.94 -18.49 27.39
N THR A 174 -17.30 -17.35 28.01
CA THR A 174 -16.32 -16.32 28.39
C THR A 174 -15.44 -16.77 29.56
N ALA A 175 -15.96 -17.59 30.48
CA ALA A 175 -15.16 -18.21 31.53
C ALA A 175 -14.07 -19.14 30.98
N ALA A 176 -14.36 -19.90 29.92
CA ALA A 176 -13.38 -20.75 29.23
C ALA A 176 -12.25 -19.91 28.61
N ILE A 177 -12.59 -18.80 27.95
CA ILE A 177 -11.60 -17.86 27.39
C ILE A 177 -10.73 -17.26 28.50
N ARG A 178 -11.35 -16.77 29.59
CA ARG A 178 -10.65 -16.25 30.79
C ARG A 178 -9.63 -17.25 31.32
N ASP A 179 -10.05 -18.50 31.51
CA ASP A 179 -9.22 -19.53 32.12
C ASP A 179 -8.04 -19.94 31.22
N LEU A 180 -8.23 -19.89 29.89
CA LEU A 180 -7.15 -20.15 28.94
C LEU A 180 -6.18 -18.96 28.82
N LEU A 181 -6.66 -17.72 28.81
CA LEU A 181 -5.82 -16.51 28.84
C LEU A 181 -4.87 -16.48 30.05
N ALA A 182 -5.37 -16.91 31.21
CA ALA A 182 -4.57 -17.01 32.43
C ALA A 182 -3.46 -18.08 32.34
N GLN A 183 -3.62 -19.08 31.46
CA GLN A 183 -2.65 -20.15 31.26
C GLN A 183 -1.68 -19.85 30.11
N GLN A 184 -2.16 -19.20 29.05
CA GLN A 184 -1.45 -18.94 27.81
C GLN A 184 -1.64 -17.48 27.41
N THR A 185 -0.99 -16.58 28.14
CA THR A 185 -1.13 -15.14 27.92
C THR A 185 -0.49 -14.73 26.60
N PRO A 186 -1.27 -14.18 25.64
CA PRO A 186 -0.74 -13.75 24.36
C PRO A 186 -0.02 -12.41 24.46
N SER A 187 0.97 -12.20 23.59
CA SER A 187 1.58 -10.89 23.39
C SER A 187 0.68 -9.97 22.58
N LEU A 188 0.02 -10.53 21.57
CA LEU A 188 -0.99 -9.88 20.74
C LEU A 188 -2.16 -10.84 20.52
N SER A 189 -3.37 -10.28 20.48
CA SER A 189 -4.60 -11.05 20.26
C SER A 189 -5.55 -10.35 19.29
N VAL A 190 -6.29 -11.13 18.50
CA VAL A 190 -7.34 -10.63 17.62
C VAL A 190 -8.66 -11.34 17.92
N SER A 191 -9.69 -10.56 18.24
CA SER A 191 -11.09 -11.01 18.29
C SER A 191 -11.74 -10.71 16.95
N VAL A 192 -12.06 -11.74 16.17
CA VAL A 192 -12.61 -11.57 14.82
C VAL A 192 -14.13 -11.52 14.89
N HIS A 193 -14.69 -10.47 14.30
CA HIS A 193 -16.10 -10.16 14.20
C HIS A 193 -16.50 -9.87 12.74
N SER A 194 -17.78 -9.65 12.50
CA SER A 194 -18.28 -9.07 11.25
C SER A 194 -19.57 -8.30 11.56
N TYR A 195 -19.82 -7.12 11.01
CA TYR A 195 -19.15 -6.48 9.87
C TYR A 195 -18.96 -4.99 10.14
N GLY A 196 -18.08 -4.36 9.37
CA GLY A 196 -17.74 -2.93 9.50
C GLY A 196 -16.65 -2.46 8.56
N ASN A 197 -15.81 -3.36 8.02
CA ASN A 197 -14.52 -3.02 7.41
C ASN A 197 -13.67 -2.17 8.37
N GLU A 198 -13.54 -2.67 9.60
CA GLU A 198 -12.88 -1.96 10.68
C GLU A 198 -11.83 -2.81 11.36
N TRP A 199 -10.78 -2.16 11.83
CA TRP A 199 -9.74 -2.73 12.67
C TRP A 199 -9.56 -1.83 13.89
N MET A 200 -10.12 -2.23 15.03
CA MET A 200 -10.19 -1.40 16.23
C MET A 200 -9.40 -1.99 17.38
N TYR A 201 -9.24 -1.18 18.42
CA TYR A 201 -8.47 -1.53 19.61
C TYR A 201 -9.05 -0.85 20.86
N PRO A 202 -8.62 -1.25 22.07
CA PRO A 202 -9.05 -0.62 23.31
C PRO A 202 -8.79 0.89 23.36
N TRP A 203 -9.56 1.65 24.12
CA TRP A 203 -10.63 1.17 25.00
C TRP A 203 -12.00 1.24 24.33
N GLY A 204 -12.87 0.29 24.68
CA GLY A 204 -14.32 0.39 24.49
C GLY A 204 -14.99 1.11 25.65
N TYR A 205 -14.52 0.90 26.89
CA TYR A 205 -15.19 1.42 28.09
C TYR A 205 -14.96 2.92 28.37
N SER A 206 -13.97 3.53 27.71
CA SER A 206 -13.45 4.87 28.00
C SER A 206 -13.06 5.62 26.73
N ALA A 207 -13.36 6.92 26.69
CA ALA A 207 -12.91 7.83 25.64
C ALA A 207 -11.42 8.23 25.75
N LEU A 208 -10.77 7.89 26.87
CA LEU A 208 -9.35 8.16 27.05
C LEU A 208 -8.52 7.11 26.31
N PRO A 209 -7.36 7.48 25.75
CA PRO A 209 -6.45 6.53 25.12
C PRO A 209 -5.87 5.54 26.14
N THR A 210 -5.42 4.39 25.64
CA THR A 210 -4.60 3.45 26.40
C THR A 210 -3.21 4.02 26.66
N PRO A 211 -2.47 3.53 27.68
CA PRO A 211 -1.05 3.85 27.84
C PRO A 211 -0.20 3.52 26.60
N ASP A 212 -0.61 2.51 25.83
CA ASP A 212 0.08 2.05 24.61
C ASP A 212 -0.59 2.53 23.30
N ASP A 213 -1.37 3.61 23.35
CA ASP A 213 -2.17 4.10 22.21
C ASP A 213 -1.33 4.37 20.96
N GLU A 214 -0.10 4.88 21.11
CA GLU A 214 0.81 5.09 19.98
C GLU A 214 1.20 3.77 19.29
N ILE A 215 1.36 2.69 20.07
CA ILE A 215 1.66 1.36 19.53
C ILE A 215 0.44 0.80 18.79
N PHE A 216 -0.74 0.92 19.40
CA PHE A 216 -1.99 0.51 18.75
C PHE A 216 -2.23 1.24 17.43
N ARG A 217 -2.11 2.57 17.41
CA ARG A 217 -2.24 3.37 16.18
C ARG A 217 -1.20 3.00 15.14
N GLY A 218 0.06 2.80 15.54
CA GLY A 218 1.13 2.39 14.63
C GLY A 218 0.87 1.04 13.95
N TYR A 219 0.44 0.05 14.72
CA TYR A 219 0.09 -1.28 14.19
C TYR A 219 -1.16 -1.23 13.33
N ALA A 220 -2.22 -0.59 13.80
CA ALA A 220 -3.48 -0.53 13.08
C ALA A 220 -3.34 0.22 11.75
N ALA A 221 -2.62 1.35 11.72
CA ALA A 221 -2.34 2.10 10.50
C ALA A 221 -1.65 1.24 9.43
N LYS A 222 -0.67 0.41 9.82
CA LYS A 222 0.02 -0.49 8.89
C LYS A 222 -0.89 -1.61 8.40
N ILE A 223 -1.75 -2.14 9.27
CA ILE A 223 -2.71 -3.19 8.88
C ILE A 223 -3.72 -2.63 7.90
N VAL A 224 -4.37 -1.51 8.21
CA VAL A 224 -5.41 -0.96 7.35
C VAL A 224 -4.86 -0.39 6.03
N ALA A 225 -3.58 -0.04 5.97
CA ALA A 225 -2.93 0.29 4.70
C ALA A 225 -2.96 -0.87 3.69
N THR A 226 -3.16 -2.12 4.14
CA THR A 226 -3.25 -3.29 3.25
C THR A 226 -4.63 -3.51 2.65
N ASN A 227 -5.69 -2.96 3.26
CA ASN A 227 -7.07 -3.30 2.90
C ASN A 227 -8.06 -2.13 2.91
N GLY A 228 -7.64 -0.93 3.31
CA GLY A 228 -8.46 0.28 3.37
C GLY A 228 -9.50 0.30 4.49
N TYR A 229 -9.39 -0.56 5.50
CA TYR A 229 -10.33 -0.57 6.63
C TYR A 229 -10.23 0.70 7.48
N THR A 230 -11.31 1.06 8.17
CA THR A 230 -11.28 2.15 9.16
C THR A 230 -10.63 1.66 10.45
N THR A 231 -9.89 2.53 11.15
CA THR A 231 -9.30 2.19 12.44
C THR A 231 -9.40 3.33 13.44
N ASP A 232 -9.83 2.99 14.65
CA ASP A 232 -9.81 3.85 15.84
C ASP A 232 -10.03 2.97 17.09
N THR A 233 -10.09 3.58 18.26
CA THR A 233 -10.55 2.93 19.49
C THR A 233 -11.98 2.43 19.34
N ALA A 234 -12.33 1.33 20.02
CA ALA A 234 -13.70 0.82 20.05
C ALA A 234 -14.70 1.89 20.55
N TRP A 235 -14.30 2.76 21.48
CA TRP A 235 -15.11 3.91 21.90
C TRP A 235 -15.41 4.88 20.76
N ASN A 236 -14.42 5.24 19.94
CA ASN A 236 -14.64 6.21 18.87
C ASN A 236 -15.52 5.66 17.74
N LEU A 237 -15.42 4.36 17.45
CA LEU A 237 -16.21 3.74 16.39
C LEU A 237 -17.65 3.42 16.84
N TYR A 238 -17.85 2.93 18.07
CA TYR A 238 -19.14 2.40 18.54
C TYR A 238 -19.75 3.13 19.74
N GLY A 239 -19.04 4.11 20.31
CA GLY A 239 -19.36 4.66 21.62
C GLY A 239 -19.00 3.69 22.75
N MET A 240 -19.51 3.97 23.95
CA MET A 240 -19.18 3.18 25.14
C MET A 240 -19.60 1.71 24.99
N THR A 241 -18.63 0.81 25.07
CA THR A 241 -18.85 -0.63 25.20
C THR A 241 -18.11 -1.15 26.43
N ARG A 242 -18.76 -1.98 27.25
CA ARG A 242 -18.16 -2.53 28.48
C ARG A 242 -18.19 -4.04 28.49
N GLY A 243 -17.14 -4.63 29.05
CA GLY A 243 -16.97 -6.08 29.09
C GLY A 243 -16.66 -6.70 27.73
N GLY A 244 -16.00 -5.94 26.84
CA GLY A 244 -15.44 -6.45 25.58
C GLY A 244 -14.22 -7.34 25.81
N SER A 245 -13.94 -8.25 24.87
CA SER A 245 -12.80 -9.16 24.91
C SER A 245 -11.47 -8.41 24.81
N ASP A 246 -11.36 -7.45 23.89
CA ASP A 246 -10.16 -6.65 23.66
C ASP A 246 -9.76 -5.82 24.89
N ASP A 247 -10.72 -5.12 25.50
CA ASP A 247 -10.55 -4.39 26.77
C ASP A 247 -10.05 -5.34 27.88
N TYR A 248 -10.57 -6.57 27.95
CA TYR A 248 -10.14 -7.54 28.95
C TYR A 248 -8.73 -8.07 28.71
N HIS A 249 -8.41 -8.46 27.46
CA HIS A 249 -7.08 -8.94 27.09
C HIS A 249 -6.01 -7.89 27.38
N TYR A 250 -6.26 -6.64 27.00
CA TYR A 250 -5.31 -5.55 27.24
C TYR A 250 -5.27 -5.13 28.71
N GLY A 251 -6.42 -4.85 29.33
CA GLY A 251 -6.45 -4.33 30.69
C GLY A 251 -5.96 -5.32 31.74
N MET A 252 -6.30 -6.60 31.60
CA MET A 252 -5.88 -7.61 32.59
C MET A 252 -4.43 -8.08 32.36
N TYR A 253 -3.98 -8.20 31.11
CA TYR A 253 -2.75 -8.91 30.78
C TYR A 253 -1.71 -8.10 29.99
N ASN A 254 -1.99 -6.84 29.63
CA ASN A 254 -1.20 -6.04 28.70
C ASN A 254 -0.98 -6.72 27.33
N SER A 255 -1.87 -7.63 26.94
CA SER A 255 -1.90 -8.18 25.58
C SER A 255 -2.40 -7.09 24.65
N LEU A 256 -1.62 -6.74 23.61
CA LEU A 256 -2.10 -5.77 22.62
C LEU A 256 -3.22 -6.43 21.80
N ALA A 257 -4.45 -6.12 22.18
CA ALA A 257 -5.65 -6.76 21.68
C ALA A 257 -6.33 -5.89 20.61
N PHE A 258 -6.71 -6.52 19.51
CA PHE A 258 -7.45 -5.89 18.43
C PHE A 258 -8.77 -6.60 18.20
N THR A 259 -9.75 -5.85 17.73
CA THR A 259 -11.00 -6.38 17.20
C THR A 259 -11.06 -6.05 15.72
N VAL A 260 -11.40 -7.01 14.86
CA VAL A 260 -11.60 -6.77 13.42
C VAL A 260 -13.05 -7.06 13.04
N GLU A 261 -13.65 -6.19 12.25
CA GLU A 261 -15.00 -6.35 11.71
C GLU A 261 -14.93 -6.63 10.20
N VAL A 262 -15.01 -7.91 9.83
CA VAL A 262 -14.78 -8.35 8.45
C VAL A 262 -16.01 -8.07 7.56
N GLY A 263 -15.77 -7.43 6.42
CA GLY A 263 -16.80 -7.13 5.42
C GLY A 263 -17.55 -5.83 5.70
N ASN A 264 -18.18 -5.26 4.66
CA ASN A 264 -18.88 -3.99 4.77
C ASN A 264 -20.40 -4.16 4.97
N PHE A 265 -21.11 -3.03 5.01
CA PHE A 265 -22.57 -3.02 5.15
C PHE A 265 -23.31 -3.83 4.06
N ALA A 266 -22.82 -3.83 2.82
CA ALA A 266 -23.44 -4.59 1.73
C ALA A 266 -23.17 -6.10 1.85
N ASP A 267 -22.07 -6.50 2.48
CA ASP A 267 -21.76 -7.90 2.79
C ASP A 267 -22.63 -8.42 3.95
N GLY A 268 -22.86 -7.58 4.96
CA GLY A 268 -23.67 -7.92 6.13
C GLY A 268 -23.09 -9.08 6.96
N PHE A 269 -23.91 -9.68 7.82
CA PHE A 269 -23.49 -10.80 8.70
C PHE A 269 -23.28 -12.13 7.97
N TRP A 270 -23.91 -12.29 6.80
CA TRP A 270 -23.86 -13.50 5.98
C TRP A 270 -23.54 -13.13 4.52
N PRO A 271 -22.28 -12.78 4.22
CA PRO A 271 -21.89 -12.43 2.86
C PRO A 271 -22.18 -13.54 1.87
N SER A 272 -22.34 -13.17 0.59
CA SER A 272 -22.42 -14.15 -0.50
C SER A 272 -21.20 -15.08 -0.47
N PRO A 273 -21.35 -16.39 -0.75
CA PRO A 273 -20.23 -17.33 -0.83
C PRO A 273 -19.08 -16.85 -1.73
N ALA A 274 -19.42 -16.14 -2.82
CA ALA A 274 -18.42 -15.59 -3.75
C ALA A 274 -17.53 -14.49 -3.12
N ARG A 275 -17.95 -13.89 -2.01
CA ARG A 275 -17.19 -12.87 -1.29
C ARG A 275 -16.22 -13.45 -0.26
N ILE A 276 -16.38 -14.71 0.16
CA ILE A 276 -15.57 -15.32 1.23
C ILE A 276 -14.07 -15.21 0.94
N GLU A 277 -13.64 -15.58 -0.26
CA GLU A 277 -12.21 -15.52 -0.63
C GLU A 277 -11.68 -14.09 -0.66
N ALA A 278 -12.45 -13.14 -1.23
CA ALA A 278 -12.06 -11.74 -1.28
C ALA A 278 -11.96 -11.11 0.11
N LEU A 279 -12.91 -11.42 0.99
CA LEU A 279 -12.92 -10.94 2.38
C LEU A 279 -11.76 -11.53 3.18
N PHE A 280 -11.47 -12.83 3.01
CA PHE A 280 -10.29 -13.44 3.63
C PHE A 280 -9.00 -12.78 3.13
N LYS A 281 -8.84 -12.60 1.81
CA LYS A 281 -7.66 -11.92 1.24
C LYS A 281 -7.47 -10.50 1.78
N ALA A 282 -8.55 -9.79 2.11
CA ALA A 282 -8.48 -8.46 2.70
C ALA A 282 -7.93 -8.47 4.14
N VAL A 283 -8.23 -9.48 4.95
CA VAL A 283 -7.82 -9.50 6.38
C VAL A 283 -6.59 -10.36 6.65
N GLN A 284 -6.26 -11.29 5.75
CA GLN A 284 -5.12 -12.21 5.89
C GLN A 284 -3.77 -11.49 6.10
N PRO A 285 -3.45 -10.38 5.38
CA PRO A 285 -2.23 -9.62 5.65
C PRO A 285 -2.17 -9.09 7.09
N GLY A 286 -3.29 -8.58 7.62
CA GLY A 286 -3.38 -8.13 9.01
C GLY A 286 -3.14 -9.25 10.02
N TYR A 287 -3.73 -10.44 9.80
CA TYR A 287 -3.48 -11.61 10.65
C TYR A 287 -2.01 -12.03 10.63
N ARG A 288 -1.39 -12.03 9.45
CA ARG A 288 0.04 -12.31 9.29
C ARG A 288 0.90 -11.29 10.05
N MET A 289 0.58 -9.99 9.96
CA MET A 289 1.32 -8.93 10.66
C MET A 289 1.23 -9.05 12.17
N ILE A 290 0.04 -9.32 12.72
CA ILE A 290 -0.13 -9.58 14.15
C ILE A 290 0.71 -10.78 14.59
N ALA A 291 0.67 -11.88 13.83
CA ALA A 291 1.50 -13.05 14.12
C ALA A 291 3.00 -12.71 14.05
N GLN A 292 3.42 -11.86 13.11
CA GLN A 292 4.80 -11.40 12.95
C GLN A 292 5.28 -10.44 14.05
N TRP A 293 4.42 -9.61 14.64
CA TRP A 293 4.81 -8.70 15.72
C TRP A 293 4.76 -9.36 17.09
N ALA A 294 3.83 -10.29 17.27
CA ALA A 294 3.91 -11.24 18.39
C ALA A 294 5.16 -12.10 18.29
N ALA A 295 5.71 -12.22 17.08
CA ALA A 295 6.85 -13.02 16.79
C ALA A 295 8.19 -12.40 17.17
N GLY A 296 8.52 -12.47 18.46
CA GLY A 296 9.87 -12.23 18.95
C GLY A 296 10.37 -10.85 18.53
N ALA A 297 11.54 -10.80 17.91
CA ALA A 297 12.03 -9.58 17.26
C ALA A 297 11.43 -9.43 15.84
N TYR A 298 11.07 -8.21 15.45
CA TYR A 298 10.61 -7.93 14.09
C TYR A 298 11.32 -6.69 13.55
N ALA A 299 12.22 -6.88 12.59
CA ALA A 299 12.92 -5.76 11.98
C ALA A 299 12.10 -5.14 10.85
N ASP A 300 11.74 -3.88 11.04
CA ASP A 300 11.16 -3.01 10.02
C ASP A 300 12.24 -2.03 9.53
N VAL A 301 12.56 -2.11 8.23
CA VAL A 301 13.55 -1.24 7.59
C VAL A 301 12.83 -0.02 7.07
N LEU A 302 13.08 1.14 7.68
CA LEU A 302 12.49 2.39 7.26
C LEU A 302 13.26 3.01 6.09
N SER A 303 12.77 4.13 5.58
CA SER A 303 13.37 4.82 4.43
C SER A 303 14.88 5.08 4.64
N PRO A 304 15.71 4.77 3.62
CA PRO A 304 17.15 4.93 3.72
C PRO A 304 17.55 6.40 3.84
N LEU A 305 18.55 6.67 4.68
CA LEU A 305 19.15 7.99 4.82
C LEU A 305 20.51 8.01 4.12
N TRP A 306 20.64 8.90 3.15
CA TRP A 306 21.85 9.08 2.37
C TRP A 306 22.57 10.37 2.79
N THR A 307 23.89 10.33 2.82
CA THR A 307 24.73 11.51 3.08
C THR A 307 25.94 11.46 2.17
N GLU A 308 26.13 12.49 1.36
CA GLU A 308 27.33 12.62 0.55
C GLU A 308 28.55 12.83 1.46
N LEU A 309 29.60 12.05 1.23
CA LEU A 309 30.88 12.16 1.93
C LEU A 309 31.94 12.85 1.08
N GLN A 310 31.86 12.71 -0.25
CA GLN A 310 32.76 13.31 -1.22
C GLN A 310 32.06 13.41 -2.59
N GLY A 311 32.09 14.59 -3.19
CA GLY A 311 31.43 14.87 -4.47
C GLY A 311 31.17 16.37 -4.64
N ASN A 312 30.05 16.70 -5.27
CA ASN A 312 29.68 18.08 -5.61
C ASN A 312 28.86 18.81 -4.52
N GLY A 313 28.42 18.13 -3.47
CA GLY A 313 27.64 18.68 -2.35
C GLY A 313 26.14 18.79 -2.62
N ASP A 314 25.62 18.19 -3.69
CA ASP A 314 24.20 18.19 -3.99
C ASP A 314 23.44 17.03 -3.29
N LYS A 315 22.25 16.68 -3.78
CA LYS A 315 21.37 15.68 -3.14
C LYS A 315 21.13 14.46 -4.03
N TRP A 316 21.88 14.33 -5.11
CA TRP A 316 21.73 13.34 -6.16
C TRP A 316 23.03 12.56 -6.30
N PHE A 317 22.92 11.27 -6.60
CA PHE A 317 24.12 10.45 -6.78
C PHE A 317 24.78 10.78 -8.11
N ASP A 318 26.06 11.17 -8.12
CA ASP A 318 26.82 11.34 -9.35
C ASP A 318 27.99 10.36 -9.46
N ALA A 319 28.54 10.27 -10.68
CA ALA A 319 29.74 9.50 -10.96
C ALA A 319 30.95 10.06 -10.17
N GLY A 320 31.79 9.17 -9.65
CA GLY A 320 32.98 9.55 -8.87
C GLY A 320 32.71 9.83 -7.38
N GLU A 321 31.45 9.87 -6.96
CA GLU A 321 31.08 10.27 -5.59
C GLU A 321 31.18 9.14 -4.56
N ILE A 322 31.27 9.54 -3.29
CA ILE A 322 31.23 8.65 -2.14
C ILE A 322 30.05 9.05 -1.25
N TRP A 323 29.17 8.10 -0.96
CA TRP A 323 27.98 8.30 -0.15
C TRP A 323 27.92 7.36 1.04
N ALA A 324 27.38 7.82 2.17
CA ALA A 324 27.05 6.99 3.31
C ALA A 324 25.55 6.67 3.33
N LEU A 325 25.23 5.38 3.34
CA LEU A 325 23.89 4.86 3.61
C LEU A 325 23.76 4.55 5.10
N ARG A 326 22.72 5.09 5.73
CA ARG A 326 22.24 4.64 7.04
C ARG A 326 20.79 4.21 6.93
N LEU A 327 20.53 2.97 7.31
CA LEU A 327 19.20 2.37 7.40
C LEU A 327 18.68 2.54 8.83
N PRO A 328 17.55 3.26 9.03
CA PRO A 328 16.84 3.22 10.30
C PRO A 328 16.12 1.88 10.43
N ILE A 329 16.37 1.17 11.53
CA ILE A 329 15.78 -0.13 11.81
C ILE A 329 14.90 0.01 13.05
N LYS A 330 13.61 -0.23 12.90
CA LYS A 330 12.66 -0.29 14.01
C LYS A 330 12.39 -1.74 14.35
N ASN A 331 12.49 -2.10 15.63
CA ASN A 331 12.03 -3.39 16.11
C ASN A 331 10.56 -3.27 16.48
N GLU A 332 9.66 -3.72 15.63
CA GLU A 332 8.21 -3.74 15.92
C GLU A 332 7.81 -4.96 16.75
N GLY A 333 8.75 -5.85 17.06
CA GLY A 333 8.50 -7.05 17.85
C GLY A 333 8.44 -6.77 19.35
N VAL A 334 8.15 -7.84 20.09
CA VAL A 334 8.05 -7.85 21.56
C VAL A 334 9.32 -8.34 22.27
N LEU A 335 10.29 -8.91 21.53
CA LEU A 335 11.60 -9.30 22.05
C LEU A 335 12.74 -8.47 21.43
N PRO A 336 13.90 -8.36 22.09
CA PRO A 336 15.05 -7.63 21.54
C PRO A 336 15.49 -8.17 20.18
N LEU A 337 15.67 -7.27 19.22
CA LEU A 337 16.18 -7.57 17.88
C LEU A 337 17.69 -7.51 17.87
N ASN A 338 18.33 -8.59 17.41
CA ASN A 338 19.73 -8.59 17.03
C ASN A 338 19.79 -9.00 15.56
N ALA A 339 20.21 -8.06 14.69
CA ALA A 339 20.19 -8.28 13.25
C ALA A 339 21.55 -7.94 12.61
N GLU A 340 21.91 -8.71 11.58
CA GLU A 340 22.93 -8.32 10.62
C GLU A 340 22.24 -7.71 9.40
N VAL A 341 22.59 -6.47 9.08
CA VAL A 341 22.14 -5.78 7.87
C VAL A 341 23.29 -5.81 6.88
N SER A 342 23.04 -6.30 5.67
CA SER A 342 24.00 -6.31 4.58
C SER A 342 23.45 -5.58 3.37
N VAL A 343 24.29 -4.77 2.74
CA VAL A 343 23.93 -4.10 1.48
C VAL A 343 25.01 -4.35 0.45
N SER A 344 24.60 -4.82 -0.72
CA SER A 344 25.48 -5.09 -1.85
C SER A 344 24.91 -4.54 -3.15
N SER A 345 25.78 -4.14 -4.06
CA SER A 345 25.40 -3.87 -5.45
C SER A 345 25.75 -5.06 -6.33
N ARG A 346 24.92 -5.35 -7.32
CA ARG A 346 25.24 -6.31 -8.39
C ARG A 346 26.07 -5.67 -9.51
N THR A 347 26.25 -4.36 -9.48
CA THR A 347 26.94 -3.58 -10.50
C THR A 347 28.39 -3.32 -10.09
N PRO A 348 29.40 -3.74 -10.87
CA PRO A 348 30.81 -3.49 -10.54
C PRO A 348 31.19 -2.02 -10.38
N ALA A 349 30.42 -1.10 -11.00
CA ALA A 349 30.60 0.34 -10.90
C ALA A 349 30.18 0.95 -9.54
N ILE A 350 29.58 0.14 -8.66
CA ILE A 350 29.19 0.53 -7.31
C ILE A 350 29.85 -0.43 -6.33
N THR A 351 30.78 0.07 -5.52
CA THR A 351 31.45 -0.75 -4.51
C THR A 351 31.06 -0.30 -3.10
N THR A 352 31.00 -1.25 -2.17
CA THR A 352 30.63 -0.98 -0.77
C THR A 352 31.82 -1.16 0.17
N GLU A 353 32.02 -0.19 1.07
CA GLU A 353 32.94 -0.30 2.21
C GLU A 353 32.11 -0.50 3.48
N GLY A 354 32.34 -1.60 4.20
CA GLY A 354 31.53 -1.94 5.37
C GLY A 354 30.13 -2.45 5.03
N GLY A 355 29.97 -3.19 3.92
CA GLY A 355 28.69 -3.71 3.42
C GLY A 355 27.92 -4.66 4.36
N ARG A 356 28.35 -4.83 5.61
CA ARG A 356 27.64 -5.54 6.68
C ARG A 356 27.79 -4.79 8.00
N VAL A 357 26.68 -4.59 8.69
CA VAL A 357 26.60 -3.92 9.98
C VAL A 357 25.67 -4.69 10.90
N THR A 358 26.01 -4.76 12.18
CA THR A 358 25.14 -5.37 13.19
C THR A 358 24.39 -4.29 13.96
N VAL A 359 23.13 -4.56 14.29
CA VAL A 359 22.29 -3.70 15.11
C VAL A 359 21.63 -4.50 16.22
N SER A 360 21.51 -3.86 17.39
CA SER A 360 20.71 -4.35 18.49
C SER A 360 19.65 -3.30 18.80
N VAL A 361 18.38 -3.71 18.82
CA VAL A 361 17.24 -2.80 18.98
C VAL A 361 16.28 -3.39 20.01
N ALA A 362 16.06 -2.66 21.10
CA ALA A 362 15.09 -3.05 22.11
C ALA A 362 13.67 -3.15 21.51
N PRO A 363 12.75 -3.92 22.12
CA PRO A 363 11.37 -4.02 21.66
C PRO A 363 10.72 -2.64 21.45
N ARG A 364 10.04 -2.46 20.32
CA ARG A 364 9.31 -1.22 19.95
C ARG A 364 10.17 0.04 19.91
N GLN A 365 11.49 -0.11 19.80
CA GLN A 365 12.43 0.98 19.64
C GLN A 365 12.99 1.01 18.22
N GLN A 366 13.65 2.12 17.88
CA GLN A 366 14.34 2.31 16.62
C GLN A 366 15.80 2.66 16.87
N THR A 367 16.66 2.20 15.98
CA THR A 367 18.06 2.65 15.92
C THR A 367 18.45 3.00 14.49
N LEU A 368 19.60 3.62 14.34
CA LEU A 368 20.23 3.86 13.06
C LEU A 368 21.44 2.94 12.91
N THR A 369 21.56 2.28 11.77
CA THR A 369 22.77 1.51 11.44
C THR A 369 24.01 2.41 11.40
N GLN A 370 25.18 1.79 11.60
CA GLN A 370 26.45 2.42 11.23
C GLN A 370 26.47 2.69 9.72
N PRO A 371 27.13 3.77 9.26
CA PRO A 371 27.13 4.12 7.84
C PRO A 371 27.84 3.05 7.01
N ILE A 372 27.15 2.57 5.98
CA ILE A 372 27.72 1.74 4.91
C ILE A 372 28.11 2.70 3.79
N LYS A 373 29.38 2.73 3.40
CA LYS A 373 29.81 3.64 2.34
C LYS A 373 29.68 3.00 0.97
N PHE A 374 29.31 3.82 0.00
CA PHE A 374 29.16 3.49 -1.40
C PHE A 374 30.11 4.36 -2.20
N HIS A 375 30.86 3.75 -3.11
CA HIS A 375 31.69 4.45 -4.09
C HIS A 375 31.11 4.22 -5.48
N PHE A 376 30.78 5.31 -6.16
CA PHE A 376 30.35 5.32 -7.55
C PHE A 376 31.58 5.59 -8.42
N THR A 377 31.91 4.68 -9.34
CA THR A 377 33.07 4.90 -10.22
C THR A 377 32.80 6.04 -11.20
N GLU A 378 33.83 6.73 -11.66
CA GLU A 378 33.75 7.77 -12.72
C GLU A 378 33.11 7.27 -14.03
N MET A 379 33.15 5.96 -14.30
CA MET A 379 32.62 5.34 -15.52
C MET A 379 31.18 4.83 -15.36
N ILE A 380 30.54 5.09 -14.22
CA ILE A 380 29.17 4.65 -13.98
C ILE A 380 28.23 5.38 -14.94
N ASP A 381 27.28 4.64 -15.50
CA ASP A 381 26.29 5.23 -16.40
C ASP A 381 25.24 5.97 -15.58
N SER A 382 25.24 7.29 -15.68
CA SER A 382 24.26 8.14 -15.02
C SER A 382 22.82 7.92 -15.49
N GLU A 383 22.63 7.26 -16.63
CA GLU A 383 21.32 7.04 -17.24
C GLU A 383 20.72 5.67 -16.88
N THR A 384 21.44 4.82 -16.14
CA THR A 384 21.00 3.45 -15.81
C THR A 384 20.54 3.33 -14.34
N PRO A 385 19.38 2.71 -14.05
CA PRO A 385 19.00 2.29 -12.71
C PRO A 385 20.02 1.35 -12.10
N TYR A 386 20.31 1.56 -10.82
CA TYR A 386 21.03 0.56 -10.04
C TYR A 386 20.15 0.02 -8.93
N VAL A 387 20.29 -1.28 -8.71
CA VAL A 387 19.59 -1.99 -7.63
C VAL A 387 20.63 -2.40 -6.60
N LEU A 388 20.41 -1.98 -5.37
CA LEU A 388 21.14 -2.46 -4.21
C LEU A 388 20.31 -3.55 -3.55
N ASP A 389 20.91 -4.71 -3.30
CA ASP A 389 20.30 -5.76 -2.49
C ASP A 389 20.50 -5.38 -1.02
N VAL A 390 19.42 -4.97 -0.34
CA VAL A 390 19.41 -4.75 1.11
C VAL A 390 18.84 -6.00 1.75
N ALA A 391 19.65 -6.69 2.55
CA ALA A 391 19.23 -7.87 3.28
C ALA A 391 19.39 -7.65 4.80
N ILE A 392 18.40 -8.10 5.55
CA ILE A 392 18.42 -8.12 7.01
C ILE A 392 18.23 -9.55 7.49
N ASN A 393 19.19 -10.03 8.28
CA ASN A 393 19.19 -11.36 8.86
C ASN A 393 18.97 -11.23 10.38
N TYR A 394 17.86 -11.75 10.87
CA TYR A 394 17.61 -11.95 12.29
C TYR A 394 16.91 -13.29 12.49
N GLU A 395 17.27 -13.99 13.57
CA GLU A 395 16.71 -15.32 13.88
C GLU A 395 16.86 -16.35 12.73
N GLY A 396 17.91 -16.23 11.91
CA GLY A 396 18.17 -17.13 10.77
C GLY A 396 17.29 -16.87 9.54
N VAL A 397 16.42 -15.86 9.60
CA VAL A 397 15.58 -15.43 8.47
C VAL A 397 16.19 -14.21 7.81
N VAL A 398 16.47 -14.36 6.51
CA VAL A 398 16.94 -13.27 5.66
C VAL A 398 15.74 -12.67 4.94
N SER A 399 15.37 -11.46 5.30
CA SER A 399 14.51 -10.62 4.46
C SER A 399 15.38 -9.80 3.51
N SER A 400 15.02 -9.71 2.25
CA SER A 400 15.76 -8.94 1.25
C SER A 400 14.80 -8.09 0.42
N GLU A 401 15.08 -6.79 0.35
CA GLU A 401 14.32 -5.81 -0.41
C GLU A 401 15.27 -5.10 -1.39
N PRO A 402 14.95 -5.05 -2.70
CA PRO A 402 15.76 -4.31 -3.66
C PRO A 402 15.55 -2.80 -3.45
N LEU A 403 16.64 -2.06 -3.24
CA LEU A 403 16.63 -0.60 -3.22
C LEU A 403 17.08 -0.07 -4.58
N LYS A 404 16.13 0.45 -5.37
CA LYS A 404 16.42 1.15 -6.63
C LYS A 404 17.03 2.53 -6.33
N ILE A 405 18.12 2.88 -7.00
CA ILE A 405 18.73 4.21 -6.99
C ILE A 405 18.92 4.68 -8.45
N GLY A 406 18.75 5.98 -8.67
CA GLY A 406 19.05 6.66 -9.95
C GLY A 406 20.20 7.64 -9.75
N LEU A 407 21.05 7.77 -10.77
CA LEU A 407 22.11 8.77 -10.77
C LEU A 407 21.67 10.05 -11.48
N GLY A 408 22.24 11.17 -11.07
CA GLY A 408 21.91 12.50 -11.54
C GLY A 408 20.61 13.02 -10.96
N GLN A 409 20.34 14.27 -11.30
CA GLN A 409 19.17 14.99 -10.81
C GLN A 409 17.90 14.67 -11.63
N PRO A 410 16.70 14.75 -11.03
CA PRO A 410 15.44 14.71 -11.77
C PRO A 410 15.38 15.85 -12.79
N ARG A 411 15.00 15.50 -14.01
CA ARG A 411 14.78 16.41 -15.13
C ARG A 411 13.34 16.35 -15.56
N ILE A 412 12.67 17.50 -15.61
CA ILE A 412 11.30 17.60 -16.10
C ILE A 412 11.31 17.56 -17.63
N LEU A 413 10.66 16.53 -18.18
CA LEU A 413 10.44 16.37 -19.60
C LEU A 413 9.12 17.02 -20.02
N LEU A 414 8.17 17.06 -19.10
CA LEU A 414 6.89 17.71 -19.30
C LEU A 414 6.34 18.18 -17.96
N PHE A 415 5.72 19.35 -17.98
CA PHE A 415 4.79 19.75 -16.94
C PHE A 415 3.58 20.48 -17.52
N ASP A 416 2.40 20.14 -17.00
CA ASP A 416 1.15 20.86 -17.21
C ASP A 416 0.46 21.08 -15.85
N GLU A 417 0.27 22.34 -15.48
CA GLU A 417 -0.44 22.76 -14.27
C GLU A 417 -1.95 22.56 -14.39
N MET A 418 -2.50 22.27 -15.57
CA MET A 418 -3.96 22.11 -15.79
C MET A 418 -4.81 23.37 -15.51
N GLU A 419 -4.18 24.51 -15.24
CA GLU A 419 -4.85 25.74 -14.77
C GLU A 419 -5.35 26.67 -15.90
N THR A 420 -4.58 26.88 -16.99
CA THR A 420 -4.79 28.06 -17.86
C THR A 420 -4.58 27.90 -19.37
N ALA A 421 -3.98 26.82 -19.86
CA ALA A 421 -3.66 26.67 -21.29
C ALA A 421 -4.12 25.32 -21.86
N ASP A 422 -4.62 25.33 -23.09
CA ASP A 422 -4.77 24.11 -23.88
C ASP A 422 -3.37 23.58 -24.24
N PHE A 423 -2.93 22.53 -23.54
CA PHE A 423 -1.67 21.84 -23.76
C PHE A 423 -1.76 20.76 -24.86
N GLY A 424 -2.84 20.75 -25.64
CA GLY A 424 -3.08 19.83 -26.76
C GLY A 424 -3.84 18.56 -26.37
N TRP A 425 -4.36 18.49 -25.15
CA TRP A 425 -5.10 17.32 -24.66
C TRP A 425 -6.32 17.02 -25.53
N ILE A 426 -6.48 15.73 -25.88
CA ILE A 426 -7.56 15.27 -26.75
C ILE A 426 -8.70 14.75 -25.90
N MET A 427 -9.89 15.29 -26.12
CA MET A 427 -11.13 14.86 -25.47
C MET A 427 -12.00 14.05 -26.44
N GLY A 428 -12.52 12.90 -25.99
CA GLY A 428 -13.41 12.07 -26.81
C GLY A 428 -14.78 12.70 -27.05
N LEU A 429 -15.18 12.82 -28.33
CA LEU A 429 -16.46 13.31 -28.91
C LEU A 429 -17.33 14.28 -28.07
N ALA A 430 -17.22 15.57 -28.44
CA ALA A 430 -18.21 16.65 -28.41
C ALA A 430 -19.20 16.74 -27.21
N ALA A 431 -18.76 17.35 -26.12
CA ALA A 431 -19.52 18.39 -25.39
C ALA A 431 -18.60 19.07 -24.35
N GLN A 432 -18.83 20.36 -24.12
CA GLN A 432 -18.01 21.29 -23.35
C GLN A 432 -17.63 20.77 -21.94
N THR A 433 -16.36 20.39 -21.76
CA THR A 433 -15.72 20.33 -20.45
C THR A 433 -14.71 21.47 -20.39
N SER A 434 -14.78 22.29 -19.36
CA SER A 434 -13.87 23.43 -19.18
C SER A 434 -12.62 22.93 -18.45
N VAL A 435 -11.46 23.02 -19.09
CA VAL A 435 -10.19 23.24 -18.37
C VAL A 435 -10.38 24.55 -17.60
N GLY A 436 -10.17 24.55 -16.28
CA GLY A 436 -10.25 25.81 -15.52
C GLY A 436 -11.49 25.99 -14.61
N LYS A 437 -11.98 24.96 -13.90
CA LYS A 437 -12.98 25.18 -12.82
C LYS A 437 -12.45 24.79 -11.43
N PRO A 438 -12.67 25.65 -10.41
CA PRO A 438 -12.33 25.31 -9.03
C PRO A 438 -13.21 24.17 -8.53
N VAL A 439 -12.65 23.22 -7.79
CA VAL A 439 -13.41 22.15 -7.14
C VAL A 439 -13.60 22.48 -5.64
N PRO A 440 -14.79 22.21 -5.06
CA PRO A 440 -15.16 22.66 -3.71
C PRO A 440 -14.36 22.06 -2.55
N VAL A 441 -13.44 21.12 -2.77
CA VAL A 441 -12.53 20.59 -1.72
C VAL A 441 -11.40 21.56 -1.42
N SER A 442 -11.70 22.63 -0.66
CA SER A 442 -10.82 23.53 0.13
C SER A 442 -9.47 24.06 -0.42
N GLU A 443 -9.05 23.71 -1.63
CA GLU A 443 -7.87 24.23 -2.31
C GLU A 443 -8.35 24.77 -3.66
N GLY A 444 -8.31 26.10 -3.83
CA GLY A 444 -8.76 26.79 -5.03
C GLY A 444 -7.90 26.56 -6.28
N ALA A 445 -7.52 25.32 -6.56
CA ALA A 445 -6.84 24.88 -7.78
C ALA A 445 -7.87 24.61 -8.89
N LEU A 446 -7.60 25.05 -10.11
CA LEU A 446 -8.39 24.67 -11.28
C LEU A 446 -7.81 23.36 -11.84
N CYS A 447 -8.64 22.32 -11.91
CA CYS A 447 -8.22 21.01 -12.40
C CYS A 447 -8.95 20.67 -13.71
N TRP A 448 -8.54 19.59 -14.38
CA TRP A 448 -9.42 18.96 -15.37
C TRP A 448 -10.55 18.20 -14.66
N THR A 449 -11.82 18.51 -15.00
CA THR A 449 -13.01 17.80 -14.48
C THR A 449 -13.87 17.23 -15.61
N ALA A 450 -14.62 16.18 -15.29
CA ALA A 450 -15.55 15.54 -16.23
C ALA A 450 -16.96 16.17 -16.25
N THR A 451 -17.24 17.23 -15.48
CA THR A 451 -18.63 17.71 -15.24
C THR A 451 -18.86 19.13 -15.73
N ALA A 452 -19.88 19.32 -16.58
CA ALA A 452 -20.45 20.63 -16.85
C ALA A 452 -21.50 20.95 -15.77
N ALA A 453 -21.47 22.15 -15.19
CA ALA A 453 -22.34 22.57 -14.08
C ALA A 453 -23.85 22.68 -14.42
N SER A 454 -24.29 22.21 -15.58
CA SER A 454 -25.69 22.33 -16.02
C SER A 454 -26.21 21.20 -16.91
N GLU A 455 -25.41 20.18 -17.25
CA GLU A 455 -25.88 19.09 -18.10
C GLU A 455 -25.43 17.74 -17.54
N ASN A 456 -26.40 16.91 -17.18
CA ASN A 456 -26.21 15.53 -16.76
C ASN A 456 -25.93 14.70 -18.02
N ILE A 457 -24.69 14.71 -18.52
CA ILE A 457 -24.34 14.01 -19.76
C ILE A 457 -23.81 12.62 -19.44
N GLU A 458 -24.70 11.64 -19.50
CA GLU A 458 -24.41 10.22 -19.28
C GLU A 458 -23.30 9.69 -20.22
N GLY A 459 -22.43 8.81 -19.72
CA GLY A 459 -21.49 8.03 -20.54
C GLY A 459 -20.03 8.08 -20.11
N THR A 460 -19.16 7.50 -20.94
CA THR A 460 -17.70 7.46 -20.73
C THR A 460 -17.03 8.66 -21.39
N ARG A 461 -16.07 9.27 -20.70
CA ARG A 461 -15.22 10.34 -21.22
C ARG A 461 -13.75 9.95 -21.07
N TRP A 462 -12.97 10.42 -22.03
CA TRP A 462 -11.53 10.22 -22.06
C TRP A 462 -10.85 11.56 -22.23
N LEU A 463 -9.89 11.84 -21.36
CA LEU A 463 -8.87 12.85 -21.56
C LEU A 463 -7.58 12.13 -21.93
N THR A 464 -7.05 12.39 -23.11
CA THR A 464 -5.84 11.73 -23.63
C THR A 464 -4.75 12.77 -23.84
N SER A 465 -3.57 12.51 -23.31
CA SER A 465 -2.41 13.36 -23.49
C SER A 465 -2.05 13.45 -24.98
N PRO A 466 -1.44 14.56 -25.41
CA PRO A 466 -0.65 14.55 -26.62
C PRO A 466 0.38 13.43 -26.63
N LEU A 467 0.86 13.16 -27.84
CA LEU A 467 1.94 12.23 -28.06
C LEU A 467 3.22 12.80 -27.42
N PHE A 468 3.91 11.96 -26.66
CA PHE A 468 5.24 12.26 -26.13
C PHE A 468 6.21 11.14 -26.45
N ARG A 469 7.50 11.50 -26.42
CA ARG A 469 8.60 10.68 -26.92
C ARG A 469 9.45 10.29 -25.74
N ALA A 470 9.67 9.00 -25.58
CA ALA A 470 10.42 8.44 -24.47
C ALA A 470 11.43 7.37 -24.92
N GLU A 471 11.64 7.18 -26.22
CA GLU A 471 12.65 6.24 -26.71
C GLU A 471 14.04 6.66 -26.19
N GLY A 472 14.78 5.72 -25.62
CA GLY A 472 16.11 5.96 -25.07
C GLY A 472 16.14 6.67 -23.72
N LEU A 473 14.98 7.07 -23.16
CA LEU A 473 14.89 7.48 -21.75
C LEU A 473 14.89 6.25 -20.83
N GLN A 474 15.22 6.48 -19.57
CA GLN A 474 15.11 5.52 -18.47
C GLN A 474 14.59 6.23 -17.22
N HIS A 475 14.01 5.48 -16.29
CA HIS A 475 13.32 5.99 -15.10
C HIS A 475 12.28 7.06 -15.43
N LEU A 476 11.44 6.82 -16.42
CA LEU A 476 10.39 7.75 -16.77
C LEU A 476 9.27 7.69 -15.73
N GLU A 477 9.29 8.65 -14.81
CA GLU A 477 8.29 8.81 -13.76
C GLU A 477 7.16 9.73 -14.24
N LEU A 478 5.93 9.22 -14.16
CA LEU A 478 4.71 10.01 -14.24
C LEU A 478 4.27 10.41 -12.83
N GLU A 479 4.15 11.70 -12.57
CA GLU A 479 3.57 12.28 -11.35
C GLU A 479 2.33 13.08 -11.71
N TYR A 480 1.26 12.96 -10.92
CA TYR A 480 0.12 13.87 -10.99
C TYR A 480 -0.66 13.86 -9.68
N ARG A 481 -1.50 14.89 -9.47
CA ARG A 481 -2.43 15.00 -8.35
C ARG A 481 -3.83 14.63 -8.79
N ARG A 482 -4.59 13.99 -7.92
CA ARG A 482 -6.00 13.70 -8.17
C ARG A 482 -6.86 13.70 -6.91
N VAL A 483 -8.15 13.90 -7.12
CA VAL A 483 -9.23 13.71 -6.14
C VAL A 483 -10.45 13.16 -6.89
N HIS A 484 -11.26 12.33 -6.23
CA HIS A 484 -12.44 11.72 -6.84
C HIS A 484 -13.58 11.66 -5.83
N LEU A 485 -14.62 12.47 -6.06
CA LEU A 485 -15.73 12.66 -5.13
C LEU A 485 -16.97 11.84 -5.57
N GLY A 486 -16.81 10.52 -5.61
CA GLY A 486 -17.88 9.56 -5.97
C GLY A 486 -18.16 9.43 -7.46
N GLY A 487 -19.00 8.44 -7.79
CA GLY A 487 -19.32 8.02 -9.17
C GLY A 487 -18.64 6.69 -9.54
N ALA A 488 -18.50 6.42 -10.85
CA ALA A 488 -17.80 5.23 -11.30
C ALA A 488 -16.27 5.44 -11.27
N PRO A 489 -15.47 4.37 -11.08
CA PRO A 489 -14.04 4.50 -10.87
C PRO A 489 -13.30 5.21 -12.01
N VAL A 490 -12.39 6.11 -11.63
CA VAL A 490 -11.44 6.76 -12.53
C VAL A 490 -10.40 5.74 -12.95
N LEU A 491 -10.20 5.58 -14.25
CA LEU A 491 -9.20 4.66 -14.80
C LEU A 491 -8.09 5.45 -15.48
N VAL A 492 -6.85 5.21 -15.09
CA VAL A 492 -5.68 5.87 -15.69
C VAL A 492 -4.85 4.82 -16.41
N GLN A 493 -4.51 5.10 -17.66
CA GLN A 493 -3.84 4.16 -18.53
C GLN A 493 -2.71 4.82 -19.32
N VAL A 494 -1.72 4.02 -19.68
CA VAL A 494 -0.59 4.41 -20.51
C VAL A 494 -0.54 3.52 -21.77
N SER A 495 -0.09 4.10 -22.88
CA SER A 495 0.13 3.44 -24.16
C SER A 495 1.52 3.78 -24.68
N ASN A 496 2.14 2.85 -25.40
CA ASN A 496 3.40 3.02 -26.11
C ASN A 496 3.27 2.83 -27.63
N ASP A 497 2.05 2.82 -28.16
CA ASP A 497 1.73 2.55 -29.56
C ASP A 497 0.68 3.54 -30.10
N ASN A 498 0.74 4.79 -29.64
CA ASN A 498 -0.16 5.88 -30.01
C ASN A 498 -1.65 5.57 -29.71
N GLY A 499 -1.90 4.78 -28.68
CA GLY A 499 -3.24 4.46 -28.19
C GLY A 499 -3.93 3.27 -28.86
N VAL A 500 -3.19 2.42 -29.58
CA VAL A 500 -3.71 1.16 -30.11
C VAL A 500 -3.97 0.17 -28.97
N SER A 501 -3.06 0.09 -28.00
CA SER A 501 -3.19 -0.70 -26.77
C SER A 501 -2.88 0.14 -25.53
N TRP A 502 -3.42 -0.30 -24.38
CA TRP A 502 -3.36 0.45 -23.13
C TRP A 502 -3.10 -0.47 -21.93
N ALA A 503 -2.08 -0.15 -21.14
CA ALA A 503 -1.83 -0.74 -19.83
C ALA A 503 -2.47 0.12 -18.75
N THR A 504 -3.12 -0.51 -17.78
CA THR A 504 -3.72 0.21 -16.64
C THR A 504 -2.63 0.55 -15.62
N LEU A 505 -2.47 1.84 -15.33
CA LEU A 505 -1.66 2.31 -14.21
C LEU A 505 -2.42 2.12 -12.90
N GLU A 506 -3.72 2.45 -12.90
CA GLU A 506 -4.58 2.31 -11.73
C GLU A 506 -6.08 2.50 -12.05
N GLU A 507 -6.89 2.10 -11.07
CA GLU A 507 -8.33 2.32 -11.00
C GLU A 507 -8.70 2.84 -9.59
N VAL A 508 -9.41 3.95 -9.52
CA VAL A 508 -9.64 4.71 -8.27
C VAL A 508 -11.14 4.85 -8.03
N GLU A 509 -11.63 4.32 -6.90
CA GLU A 509 -13.07 4.29 -6.59
C GLU A 509 -13.60 5.55 -5.90
N ASN A 510 -13.12 5.89 -4.69
CA ASN A 510 -13.53 7.12 -4.01
C ASN A 510 -12.33 7.68 -3.26
N LEU A 511 -12.08 8.97 -3.41
CA LEU A 511 -10.90 9.63 -2.88
C LEU A 511 -11.23 11.08 -2.55
N GLU A 512 -11.58 11.34 -1.30
CA GLU A 512 -12.07 12.65 -0.84
C GLU A 512 -10.97 13.69 -0.59
N GLN A 513 -9.69 13.27 -0.67
CA GLN A 513 -8.53 14.12 -0.44
C GLN A 513 -7.59 14.14 -1.65
N TRP A 514 -7.05 15.32 -1.96
CA TRP A 514 -6.00 15.45 -2.98
C TRP A 514 -4.82 14.55 -2.65
N THR A 515 -4.52 13.62 -3.56
CA THR A 515 -3.42 12.67 -3.42
C THR A 515 -2.47 12.84 -4.60
N THR A 516 -1.17 12.90 -4.31
CA THR A 516 -0.12 12.84 -5.33
C THR A 516 0.27 11.38 -5.55
N VAL A 517 0.28 10.94 -6.80
CA VAL A 517 0.71 9.59 -7.17
C VAL A 517 1.89 9.64 -8.12
N ARG A 518 2.68 8.57 -8.13
CA ARG A 518 3.85 8.41 -8.99
C ARG A 518 3.90 7.00 -9.58
N PHE A 519 4.25 6.91 -10.86
CA PHE A 519 4.41 5.65 -11.57
C PHE A 519 5.70 5.66 -12.39
N HIS A 520 6.53 4.63 -12.23
CA HIS A 520 7.58 4.34 -13.20
C HIS A 520 6.95 3.62 -14.40
N LEU A 521 6.93 4.25 -15.56
CA LEU A 521 6.18 3.74 -16.71
C LEU A 521 6.75 2.40 -17.24
N GLU A 522 8.04 2.16 -17.03
CA GLU A 522 8.73 0.92 -17.39
C GLU A 522 8.24 -0.31 -16.61
N ASP A 523 7.63 -0.12 -15.44
CA ASP A 523 7.02 -1.21 -14.68
C ASP A 523 5.75 -1.75 -15.38
N TYR A 524 5.22 -1.03 -16.38
CA TYR A 524 3.97 -1.37 -17.08
C TYR A 524 4.17 -1.66 -18.58
N LEU A 525 5.07 -0.96 -19.25
CA LEU A 525 5.35 -1.15 -20.69
C LEU A 525 6.74 -0.64 -21.09
N ALA A 526 7.21 -1.08 -22.26
CA ALA A 526 8.45 -0.55 -22.83
C ALA A 526 8.25 0.87 -23.38
N LEU A 527 9.19 1.78 -23.11
CA LEU A 527 9.15 3.16 -23.60
C LEU A 527 9.35 3.23 -25.12
N SER A 528 8.68 4.18 -25.77
CA SER A 528 8.73 4.37 -27.22
C SER A 528 8.60 5.84 -27.62
N GLU A 529 8.64 6.10 -28.93
CA GLU A 529 8.34 7.42 -29.52
C GLU A 529 6.84 7.76 -29.54
N GLN A 530 5.97 6.80 -29.21
CA GLN A 530 4.52 6.87 -29.42
C GLN A 530 3.74 6.78 -28.10
N MET A 531 4.25 7.44 -27.06
CA MET A 531 3.67 7.33 -25.73
C MET A 531 2.45 8.23 -25.56
N ARG A 532 1.43 7.72 -24.87
CA ARG A 532 0.26 8.50 -24.42
C ARG A 532 -0.18 8.07 -23.04
N VAL A 533 -0.75 9.00 -22.28
CA VAL A 533 -1.50 8.73 -21.06
C VAL A 533 -2.94 9.11 -21.29
N ARG A 534 -3.90 8.33 -20.79
CA ARG A 534 -5.30 8.69 -20.84
C ARG A 534 -6.02 8.40 -19.54
N LEU A 535 -7.11 9.11 -19.38
CA LEU A 535 -7.87 9.24 -18.15
C LEU A 535 -9.33 9.03 -18.47
N ARG A 536 -9.92 8.00 -17.88
CA ARG A 536 -11.33 7.67 -18.04
C ARG A 536 -12.11 8.20 -16.86
N THR A 537 -13.22 8.84 -17.15
CA THR A 537 -14.32 9.00 -16.20
C THR A 537 -15.57 8.39 -16.81
N LYS A 538 -16.47 7.89 -15.97
CA LYS A 538 -17.74 7.34 -16.41
C LYS A 538 -18.83 7.83 -15.48
N ASP A 539 -19.88 8.39 -16.06
CA ASP A 539 -21.07 8.75 -15.30
C ASP A 539 -22.11 7.64 -15.36
N GLY A 540 -22.77 7.38 -14.23
CA GLY A 540 -23.86 6.41 -14.10
C GLY A 540 -25.19 6.99 -14.59
N ALA A 541 -26.16 6.12 -14.92
CA ALA A 541 -27.52 6.58 -15.21
C ALA A 541 -28.17 7.09 -13.90
N ASN A 542 -28.54 8.36 -13.87
CA ASN A 542 -29.10 9.09 -12.71
C ASN A 542 -28.15 9.48 -11.57
N ASP A 543 -26.82 9.39 -11.73
CA ASP A 543 -25.90 9.97 -10.75
C ASP A 543 -25.70 11.46 -11.04
N ASN A 544 -25.82 12.27 -9.99
CA ASN A 544 -25.50 13.69 -10.05
C ASN A 544 -23.99 13.81 -9.79
N VAL A 545 -23.22 14.03 -10.87
CA VAL A 545 -21.85 14.59 -10.85
C VAL A 545 -20.76 13.60 -10.44
N THR A 546 -20.11 12.95 -11.43
CA THR A 546 -18.79 12.33 -11.23
C THR A 546 -17.69 13.43 -11.20
N SER A 547 -17.32 13.91 -10.02
CA SER A 547 -16.23 14.90 -9.85
C SER A 547 -14.88 14.21 -9.69
N ALA A 548 -14.28 13.80 -10.82
CA ALA A 548 -12.88 13.41 -10.87
C ALA A 548 -12.03 14.59 -11.33
N CYS A 549 -10.95 14.85 -10.60
CA CYS A 549 -10.01 15.94 -10.83
C CYS A 549 -8.62 15.39 -11.09
N ILE A 550 -7.92 15.96 -12.06
CA ILE A 550 -6.47 15.80 -12.22
C ILE A 550 -5.80 17.15 -12.35
N ASP A 551 -4.65 17.26 -11.70
CA ASP A 551 -3.86 18.46 -11.57
C ASP A 551 -2.36 18.12 -11.51
N ASP A 552 -1.49 19.11 -11.71
CA ASP A 552 -0.03 19.01 -11.55
C ASP A 552 0.62 17.85 -12.33
N PHE A 553 0.25 17.65 -13.60
CA PHE A 553 0.73 16.53 -14.41
C PHE A 553 2.18 16.72 -14.85
N ARG A 554 3.06 15.78 -14.52
CA ARG A 554 4.51 15.85 -14.77
C ARG A 554 5.07 14.54 -15.29
N LEU A 555 6.01 14.63 -16.23
CA LEU A 555 6.92 13.55 -16.60
C LEU A 555 8.35 13.93 -16.23
N ARG A 556 9.06 13.01 -15.58
CA ARG A 556 10.44 13.21 -15.16
C ARG A 556 11.32 12.02 -15.53
N THR A 557 12.58 12.30 -15.80
CA THR A 557 13.66 11.30 -15.89
C THR A 557 14.79 11.72 -14.95
N HIS A 558 15.86 10.94 -14.86
CA HIS A 558 17.07 11.32 -14.12
C HIS A 558 18.24 11.49 -15.10
N SER A 559 18.96 12.60 -15.00
CA SER A 559 20.11 12.89 -15.87
C SER A 559 20.95 14.01 -15.30
N HIS A 560 22.28 13.82 -15.30
CA HIS A 560 23.24 14.89 -15.03
C HIS A 560 23.21 15.96 -16.15
N LEU A 561 23.02 15.54 -17.40
CA LEU A 561 22.91 16.44 -18.55
C LEU A 561 21.53 17.11 -18.62
N PRO A 562 21.43 18.29 -19.25
CA PRO A 562 20.16 18.88 -19.64
C PRO A 562 19.36 17.94 -20.56
N THR A 563 18.03 18.01 -20.49
CA THR A 563 17.15 17.17 -21.31
C THR A 563 16.18 18.01 -22.12
N LEU A 564 16.01 17.61 -23.38
CA LEU A 564 15.00 18.15 -24.28
C LEU A 564 13.88 17.14 -24.46
N ALA A 565 12.64 17.63 -24.45
CA ALA A 565 11.47 16.83 -24.75
C ALA A 565 10.53 17.59 -25.68
N VAL A 566 9.86 16.85 -26.57
CA VAL A 566 8.89 17.40 -27.52
C VAL A 566 7.53 16.78 -27.25
N TRP A 567 6.53 17.64 -27.08
CA TRP A 567 5.16 17.28 -26.75
C TRP A 567 4.21 17.81 -27.82
N GLY A 568 3.41 16.91 -28.40
CA GLY A 568 2.49 17.26 -29.49
C GLY A 568 2.65 16.37 -30.71
N GLU A 569 1.65 16.45 -31.59
CA GLU A 569 1.66 15.75 -32.88
C GLU A 569 2.58 16.46 -33.88
N LEU A 570 3.40 15.67 -34.58
CA LEU A 570 4.40 16.18 -35.51
C LEU A 570 3.85 16.26 -36.93
N VAL A 571 2.73 16.98 -37.08
CA VAL A 571 2.08 17.19 -38.38
C VAL A 571 2.63 18.45 -39.06
N PRO A 572 2.74 18.47 -40.40
CA PRO A 572 3.22 19.65 -41.14
C PRO A 572 2.39 20.90 -40.82
N GLY A 573 3.05 21.99 -40.45
CA GLY A 573 2.40 23.24 -40.05
C GLY A 573 1.73 23.22 -38.67
N GLY A 574 1.77 22.09 -37.97
CA GLY A 574 1.27 21.93 -36.60
C GLY A 574 2.15 22.60 -35.55
N TRP A 575 1.62 22.71 -34.33
CA TRP A 575 2.34 23.27 -33.19
C TRP A 575 2.76 22.16 -32.23
N VAL A 576 4.02 22.22 -31.79
CA VAL A 576 4.52 21.39 -30.68
C VAL A 576 5.06 22.26 -29.59
N ARG A 577 5.09 21.71 -28.37
CA ARG A 577 5.77 22.33 -27.25
C ARG A 577 7.11 21.63 -27.05
N ILE A 578 8.16 22.42 -26.92
CA ILE A 578 9.48 21.92 -26.55
C ILE A 578 9.73 22.31 -25.10
N PHE A 579 10.23 21.36 -24.32
CA PHE A 579 10.68 21.56 -22.95
C PHE A 579 12.18 21.35 -22.89
N LEU A 580 12.85 22.24 -22.18
CA LEU A 580 14.23 22.10 -21.78
C LEU A 580 14.30 22.21 -20.26
N ASP A 581 14.94 21.23 -19.63
CA ASP A 581 15.32 21.25 -18.22
C ASP A 581 16.84 21.09 -18.12
N GLY A 582 17.47 21.97 -17.34
CA GLY A 582 18.92 22.07 -17.20
C GLY A 582 19.32 22.94 -16.00
N ALA A 583 20.41 23.70 -16.14
CA ALA A 583 20.84 24.63 -15.10
C ALA A 583 19.86 25.80 -14.95
N ALA A 584 19.72 26.32 -13.72
CA ALA A 584 18.82 27.44 -13.40
C ALA A 584 19.41 28.80 -13.77
N GLN A 585 18.56 29.70 -14.29
CA GLN A 585 18.90 31.09 -14.60
C GLN A 585 20.07 31.29 -15.57
N VAL A 586 20.23 30.38 -16.53
CA VAL A 586 21.30 30.43 -17.54
C VAL A 586 20.76 30.66 -18.94
N ALA A 587 21.62 31.14 -19.83
CA ALA A 587 21.32 31.20 -21.25
C ALA A 587 21.30 29.77 -21.84
N ALA A 588 20.28 29.50 -22.66
CA ALA A 588 20.11 28.24 -23.37
C ALA A 588 19.86 28.51 -24.87
N GLU A 589 20.56 27.78 -25.72
CA GLU A 589 20.36 27.77 -27.17
C GLU A 589 20.04 26.35 -27.64
N VAL A 590 18.98 26.19 -28.42
CA VAL A 590 18.60 24.90 -29.00
C VAL A 590 18.92 24.91 -30.48
N PHE A 591 19.54 23.84 -30.95
CA PHE A 591 19.95 23.63 -32.33
C PHE A 591 19.28 22.40 -32.90
N TRP A 592 19.14 22.38 -34.23
CA TRP A 592 18.61 21.23 -34.95
C TRP A 592 19.44 20.88 -36.18
N SER A 593 19.39 19.61 -36.58
CA SER A 593 19.95 19.11 -37.85
C SER A 593 19.16 17.90 -38.37
N LEU A 594 19.28 17.62 -39.66
CA LEU A 594 18.80 16.37 -40.29
C LEU A 594 19.84 15.24 -40.21
N GLU A 595 21.06 15.56 -39.78
CA GLU A 595 22.19 14.64 -39.74
C GLU A 595 22.74 14.52 -38.32
N THR A 596 23.20 13.31 -37.99
CA THR A 596 23.94 13.01 -36.77
C THR A 596 25.29 12.41 -37.07
N SER A 597 26.19 12.52 -36.11
CA SER A 597 27.49 11.86 -36.09
C SER A 597 27.60 10.97 -34.85
N THR A 598 28.72 10.24 -34.77
CA THR A 598 29.12 9.58 -33.53
C THR A 598 29.40 10.63 -32.43
N ALA A 599 29.28 10.23 -31.16
CA ALA A 599 29.50 11.12 -30.03
C ALA A 599 30.83 11.88 -30.14
N GLN A 600 30.78 13.21 -30.17
CA GLN A 600 31.96 14.08 -30.14
C GLN A 600 32.06 14.77 -28.78
N SER A 601 33.15 14.55 -28.08
CA SER A 601 33.46 15.24 -26.82
C SER A 601 34.36 16.44 -27.10
N PHE A 602 34.07 17.56 -26.46
CA PHE A 602 34.87 18.79 -26.57
C PHE A 602 35.48 19.15 -25.22
N PRO A 603 36.75 19.59 -25.18
CA PRO A 603 37.33 20.10 -23.94
C PRO A 603 36.49 21.25 -23.37
N ASN A 604 36.14 21.17 -22.10
CA ASN A 604 35.33 22.14 -21.34
C ASN A 604 33.84 22.18 -21.66
N ILE A 605 33.31 21.27 -22.49
CA ILE A 605 31.86 21.11 -22.68
C ILE A 605 31.47 19.77 -22.06
N GLU A 606 30.54 19.80 -21.10
CA GLU A 606 29.98 18.59 -20.53
C GLU A 606 28.94 17.97 -21.46
N GLY A 607 29.03 16.67 -21.69
CA GLY A 607 28.18 15.94 -22.63
C GLY A 607 28.79 15.80 -24.02
N ALA A 608 28.14 15.00 -24.86
CA ALA A 608 28.57 14.74 -26.23
C ALA A 608 27.70 15.51 -27.24
N VAL A 609 28.34 16.07 -28.25
CA VAL A 609 27.65 16.64 -29.42
C VAL A 609 27.49 15.55 -30.46
N TYR A 610 26.28 15.43 -30.98
CA TYR A 610 25.92 14.47 -32.03
C TYR A 610 25.47 15.17 -33.31
N LEU A 611 24.96 16.41 -33.23
CA LEU A 611 24.51 17.14 -34.42
C LEU A 611 25.66 17.31 -35.43
N ALA A 612 25.36 17.05 -36.70
CA ALA A 612 26.32 17.16 -37.80
C ALA A 612 25.69 17.85 -39.02
N GLY A 613 26.48 18.05 -40.08
CA GLY A 613 25.99 18.65 -41.33
C GLY A 613 25.59 20.12 -41.16
N ASN A 614 24.40 20.48 -41.69
CA ASN A 614 23.89 21.84 -41.60
C ASN A 614 23.12 22.09 -40.29
N ILE A 615 23.84 22.46 -39.24
CA ILE A 615 23.27 22.77 -37.93
C ILE A 615 22.65 24.17 -37.93
N GLN A 616 21.40 24.27 -37.50
CA GLN A 616 20.63 25.51 -37.50
C GLN A 616 20.14 25.85 -36.08
N PRO A 617 20.20 27.13 -35.66
CA PRO A 617 19.60 27.53 -34.39
C PRO A 617 18.08 27.45 -34.50
N LEU A 618 17.45 26.94 -33.44
CA LEU A 618 15.99 26.82 -33.30
C LEU A 618 15.44 27.85 -32.32
N PHE A 619 16.13 28.03 -31.19
CA PHE A 619 15.67 28.88 -30.10
C PHE A 619 16.83 29.39 -29.26
N LYS A 620 16.68 30.58 -28.69
CA LYS A 620 17.58 31.16 -27.68
C LYS A 620 16.77 31.82 -26.57
N GLY A 621 17.07 31.49 -25.32
CA GLY A 621 16.36 32.02 -24.16
C GLY A 621 17.13 31.86 -22.86
N MET A 622 16.45 32.11 -21.74
CA MET A 622 16.99 31.98 -20.39
C MET A 622 16.13 31.00 -19.58
N THR A 623 16.74 30.01 -18.94
CA THR A 623 16.02 29.10 -18.03
C THR A 623 15.53 29.86 -16.80
N ASN A 624 14.41 29.40 -16.23
CA ASN A 624 13.86 30.01 -15.00
C ASN A 624 14.65 29.57 -13.75
N LYS A 625 14.17 29.97 -12.56
CA LYS A 625 14.77 29.60 -11.26
C LYS A 625 14.83 28.09 -10.98
N ASN A 626 14.05 27.30 -11.71
CA ASN A 626 14.02 25.84 -11.61
C ASN A 626 14.82 25.16 -12.74
N GLY A 627 15.54 25.91 -13.58
CA GLY A 627 16.27 25.32 -14.71
C GLY A 627 15.42 25.04 -15.95
N GLN A 628 14.18 25.51 -15.98
CA GLN A 628 13.20 25.12 -16.99
C GLN A 628 12.92 26.25 -17.97
N ILE A 629 12.72 25.88 -19.22
CA ILE A 629 12.12 26.73 -20.25
C ILE A 629 11.26 25.88 -21.18
N SER A 630 10.08 26.40 -21.54
CA SER A 630 9.24 25.79 -22.58
C SER A 630 8.72 26.83 -23.54
N TRP A 631 8.49 26.43 -24.78
CA TRP A 631 7.93 27.29 -25.81
C TRP A 631 7.13 26.49 -26.83
N LEU A 632 6.22 27.17 -27.52
CA LEU A 632 5.50 26.64 -28.66
C LEU A 632 6.31 26.90 -29.93
N LEU A 633 6.45 25.87 -30.76
CA LEU A 633 7.11 25.90 -32.05
C LEU A 633 6.13 25.44 -33.12
N GLN A 634 5.90 26.27 -34.12
CA GLN A 634 5.23 25.83 -35.34
C GLN A 634 6.24 25.07 -36.20
N LEU A 635 5.90 23.84 -36.57
CA LEU A 635 6.77 22.99 -37.35
C LEU A 635 6.85 23.49 -38.79
N PRO A 636 8.05 23.82 -39.31
CA PRO A 636 8.21 24.17 -40.71
C PRO A 636 7.71 23.02 -41.61
N GLU A 637 6.90 23.32 -42.63
CA GLU A 637 6.39 22.32 -43.57
C GLU A 637 7.51 21.52 -44.25
N GLN A 638 8.69 22.13 -44.40
CA GLN A 638 9.88 21.54 -45.01
C GLN A 638 10.45 20.35 -44.20
N LEU A 639 10.07 20.21 -42.93
CA LEU A 639 10.51 19.11 -42.07
C LEU A 639 9.59 17.89 -42.13
N SER A 640 8.48 17.94 -42.90
CA SER A 640 7.58 16.79 -43.06
C SER A 640 8.33 15.54 -43.52
N ARG A 641 8.03 14.39 -42.90
CA ARG A 641 8.65 13.08 -43.16
C ARG A 641 10.16 13.00 -42.92
N GLN A 642 10.76 14.03 -42.31
CA GLN A 642 12.17 14.02 -41.94
C GLN A 642 12.35 13.54 -40.49
N THR A 643 13.53 13.00 -40.20
CA THR A 643 13.99 12.85 -38.82
C THR A 643 14.86 14.05 -38.48
N VAL A 644 14.49 14.79 -37.45
CA VAL A 644 15.23 15.94 -36.95
C VAL A 644 15.85 15.55 -35.62
N TYR A 645 17.07 16.01 -35.43
CA TYR A 645 17.83 15.83 -34.21
C TYR A 645 18.01 17.18 -33.54
N LEU A 646 17.77 17.22 -32.23
CA LEU A 646 17.79 18.43 -31.41
C LEU A 646 18.82 18.28 -30.29
N GLN A 647 19.60 19.32 -30.05
CA GLN A 647 20.43 19.47 -28.86
C GLN A 647 20.42 20.91 -28.36
N ALA A 648 20.46 21.09 -27.05
CA ALA A 648 20.60 22.37 -26.41
C ALA A 648 22.03 22.55 -25.88
N LEU A 649 22.51 23.78 -25.91
CA LEU A 649 23.72 24.22 -25.21
C LEU A 649 23.29 25.19 -24.11
N LEU A 650 23.71 24.92 -22.88
CA LEU A 650 23.43 25.74 -21.71
C LEU A 650 24.75 26.17 -21.08
N ASP A 651 24.93 27.45 -20.80
CA ASP A 651 26.17 27.95 -20.18
C ASP A 651 25.96 28.16 -18.68
N HIS A 652 26.52 27.28 -17.84
CA HIS A 652 26.42 27.37 -16.38
C HIS A 652 27.80 27.59 -15.76
N ASP A 653 27.97 28.73 -15.08
CA ASP A 653 29.20 29.10 -14.36
C ASP A 653 30.50 28.96 -15.19
N GLY A 654 30.42 29.22 -16.50
CA GLY A 654 31.56 29.15 -17.42
C GLY A 654 31.93 27.74 -17.89
N LYS A 655 31.10 26.73 -17.56
CA LYS A 655 31.17 25.36 -18.10
C LYS A 655 29.92 25.09 -18.94
N PRO A 656 30.02 25.07 -20.28
CA PRO A 656 28.89 24.72 -21.13
C PRO A 656 28.46 23.26 -20.98
N TYR A 657 27.16 23.02 -20.94
CA TYR A 657 26.53 21.70 -20.95
C TYR A 657 25.77 21.50 -22.25
N VAL A 658 25.95 20.35 -22.87
CA VAL A 658 25.17 19.91 -24.03
C VAL A 658 24.10 18.95 -23.57
N SER A 659 22.86 19.18 -23.99
CA SER A 659 21.75 18.29 -23.66
C SER A 659 21.89 16.93 -24.32
N ARG A 660 21.14 15.96 -23.80
CA ARG A 660 20.86 14.72 -24.52
C ARG A 660 20.34 15.01 -25.93
N LEU A 661 20.70 14.14 -26.87
CA LEU A 661 20.18 14.17 -28.23
C LEU A 661 18.71 13.79 -28.21
N ALA A 662 17.83 14.73 -28.55
CA ALA A 662 16.42 14.41 -28.80
C ALA A 662 16.26 14.11 -30.29
N LYS A 663 15.73 12.93 -30.61
CA LYS A 663 15.39 12.49 -31.96
C LYS A 663 13.89 12.64 -32.15
N VAL A 664 13.50 13.25 -33.26
CA VAL A 664 12.10 13.59 -33.52
C VAL A 664 11.78 13.24 -34.97
N ARG A 665 10.91 12.26 -35.19
CA ARG A 665 10.44 11.89 -36.54
C ARG A 665 9.14 12.61 -36.86
N PHE A 666 9.17 13.46 -37.87
CA PHE A 666 8.01 14.19 -38.36
C PHE A 666 7.19 13.30 -39.30
N GLU A 667 5.86 13.36 -39.20
CA GLU A 667 4.94 12.52 -39.98
C GLU A 667 4.58 13.13 -41.35
#